data_AF-A0A421JCS8-F1
#
_entry.id   AF-A0A421JCS8-F1
#
_cell.length_a   1.000
_cell.length_b   1.000
_cell.length_c   1.000
_cell.angle_alpha   90.00
_cell.angle_beta   90.00
_cell.angle_gamma   90.00
#
_symmetry.space_group_name_H-M   'P 1'
#
loop_
_entity.id
_entity.type
_entity.pdbx_description
1 polymer ?
#
loop_
_entity_poly.entity_id
_entity_poly.type
_entity_poly.pdbx_seq_one_letter_code
_entity_poly.pdbx_strand_id
1 'polypeptide(L)'
;MSNSGVKALTILFVGGLSWYAGLKFWQPLIIEQLQKDGNLRDDVYVPDTSDQPKSWQDLKTKVRTTLHPDLEKDNKAEHCTYLRPTPYLVRSSRKIIDNQSTMGKLKKSRRNQNRTNPLARGRKPSNETKAEESARRRALPLIEKLTSTSANDRAMALAAITVLCEDENTRKVLLKERIISIIMEQCLTDSDDEIVVEAFGVLRNIAVEEGYDVIQHIWRQNVWTAIEAALVKIQKSFEYLGSGKASTIGNKKADEKARLQLLYDYTENVIMLVVVIASGSSKLFESVFAKIDPILSLVIDIINWNTPVVQTSQKLHHALLDFVYEFATESQEFVEKVANSSLNIEKLQSEKSSILTQIYADAIKFHVIEGGISTEDIDHILNRMFTTLVTLNLDDIKSNLTGPDNAQHPIQKKPETMQDIDQPLGGESAETWQAKCSVQAMEIAIDVTTSIWELLATGPINASEIMTTVFLVVYPSLMELLKFESANNLGLAERLLQCLNNLCWLMLMVDPIPTQWHQCCLQMWDACSIFGTTNDIAIKTHCVNACWAICKAIGPEVTSKINPGAISQTVETSRKALNQLRTGAEDADLLTEWLVTAAGFFASAVVPAAHDPAYVPAVKEVGSLLVDSVQWSVDQQSAHGVMVESLNSLYDIFGDADYVYDEPVFVQEQYIRVLQELEPRVKDATKRIDKRLHAETRARAEEACTNLTRFLQYKVCERQ
;
A
#
# COMPACT_ATOMS: atom_id res chain seq x y z
N MET A 1 13.74 -29.87 -36.23
CA MET A 1 14.83 -29.09 -35.60
C MET A 1 14.22 -28.35 -34.41
N SER A 2 14.61 -28.48 -33.14
CA SER A 2 15.49 -29.38 -32.41
C SER A 2 14.85 -29.51 -31.02
N ASN A 3 14.34 -30.70 -30.68
CA ASN A 3 13.54 -31.00 -29.48
C ASN A 3 14.42 -31.20 -28.21
N SER A 4 15.61 -30.60 -28.22
CA SER A 4 16.72 -30.87 -27.30
C SER A 4 16.94 -29.74 -26.29
N GLY A 5 16.58 -28.49 -26.64
CA GLY A 5 16.75 -27.33 -25.75
C GLY A 5 15.80 -27.32 -24.55
N VAL A 6 14.54 -27.71 -24.77
CA VAL A 6 13.52 -27.77 -23.72
C VAL A 6 13.84 -28.89 -22.71
N LYS A 7 14.29 -30.06 -23.19
CA LYS A 7 14.68 -31.18 -22.31
C LYS A 7 15.95 -30.89 -21.50
N ALA A 8 16.91 -30.14 -22.06
CA ALA A 8 18.13 -29.75 -21.34
C ALA A 8 17.84 -28.73 -20.23
N LEU A 9 16.93 -27.78 -20.46
CA LEU A 9 16.49 -26.82 -19.43
C LEU A 9 15.75 -27.54 -18.28
N THR A 10 14.87 -28.50 -18.58
CA THR A 10 14.14 -29.24 -17.53
C THR A 10 15.08 -30.12 -16.70
N ILE A 11 16.09 -30.74 -17.30
CA ILE A 11 17.05 -31.59 -16.57
C ILE A 11 18.01 -30.75 -15.71
N LEU A 12 18.43 -29.57 -16.18
CA LEU A 12 19.22 -28.62 -15.38
C LEU A 12 18.40 -28.00 -14.24
N PHE A 13 17.11 -27.73 -14.47
CA PHE A 13 16.21 -27.15 -13.48
C PHE A 13 15.84 -28.16 -12.38
N VAL A 14 15.52 -29.41 -12.75
CA VAL A 14 15.20 -30.49 -11.79
C VAL A 14 16.46 -30.99 -11.07
N GLY A 15 17.61 -31.03 -11.76
CA GLY A 15 18.90 -31.36 -11.14
C GLY A 15 19.37 -30.30 -10.15
N GLY A 16 19.20 -29.02 -10.49
CA GLY A 16 19.49 -27.88 -9.60
C GLY A 16 18.58 -27.84 -8.38
N LEU A 17 17.28 -28.11 -8.54
CA LEU A 17 16.31 -28.23 -7.44
C LEU A 17 16.64 -29.41 -6.52
N SER A 18 17.06 -30.56 -7.07
CA SER A 18 17.42 -31.74 -6.27
C SER A 18 18.74 -31.56 -5.52
N TRP A 19 19.72 -30.90 -6.14
CA TRP A 19 21.00 -30.56 -5.52
C TRP A 19 20.83 -29.50 -4.42
N TYR A 20 20.04 -28.45 -4.68
CA TYR A 20 19.82 -27.34 -3.76
C TYR A 20 18.96 -27.76 -2.54
N ALA A 21 17.91 -28.58 -2.74
CA ALA A 21 17.09 -29.09 -1.65
C ALA A 21 17.83 -30.16 -0.82
N GLY A 22 18.67 -31.01 -1.43
CA GLY A 22 19.43 -32.03 -0.73
C GLY A 22 20.57 -31.49 0.13
N LEU A 23 21.39 -30.59 -0.43
CA LEU A 23 22.55 -30.04 0.29
C LEU A 23 22.16 -29.00 1.34
N LYS A 24 21.21 -28.10 1.05
CA LYS A 24 20.90 -26.98 1.94
C LYS A 24 19.99 -27.36 3.13
N PHE A 25 19.18 -28.41 2.98
CA PHE A 25 18.22 -28.83 4.01
C PHE A 25 18.85 -29.80 5.03
N TRP A 26 19.79 -30.66 4.61
CA TRP A 26 20.44 -31.65 5.49
C TRP A 26 21.85 -31.28 5.96
N GLN A 27 22.51 -30.28 5.34
CA GLN A 27 23.84 -29.81 5.74
C GLN A 27 23.97 -29.51 7.24
N PRO A 28 23.06 -28.75 7.86
CA PRO A 28 23.24 -28.35 9.26
C PRO A 28 23.23 -29.57 10.18
N LEU A 29 22.30 -30.51 9.95
CA LEU A 29 22.14 -31.73 10.73
C LEU A 29 23.30 -32.71 10.55
N ILE A 30 23.81 -32.89 9.33
CA ILE A 30 24.89 -33.84 9.04
C ILE A 30 26.24 -33.30 9.49
N ILE A 31 26.52 -32.00 9.29
CA ILE A 31 27.78 -31.38 9.71
C ILE A 31 27.85 -31.30 11.24
N GLU A 32 26.75 -30.93 11.92
CA GLU A 32 26.71 -30.90 13.38
C GLU A 32 26.93 -32.29 14.00
N GLN A 33 26.39 -33.34 13.36
CA GLN A 33 26.60 -34.72 13.80
C GLN A 33 28.02 -35.22 13.50
N LEU A 34 28.57 -34.95 12.30
CA LEU A 34 29.95 -35.33 11.94
C LEU A 34 31.00 -34.59 12.75
N GLN A 35 30.71 -33.36 13.19
CA GLN A 35 31.56 -32.56 14.07
C GLN A 35 31.48 -33.07 15.53
N LYS A 36 30.32 -33.51 16.01
CA LYS A 36 30.17 -34.23 17.29
C LYS A 36 30.87 -35.59 17.30
N ASP A 37 30.89 -36.27 16.15
CA ASP A 37 31.48 -37.61 15.99
C ASP A 37 32.98 -37.57 15.62
N GLY A 38 33.58 -36.38 15.47
CA GLY A 38 35.01 -36.21 15.16
C GLY A 38 35.44 -36.68 13.77
N ASN A 39 34.50 -36.82 12.83
CA ASN A 39 34.72 -37.36 11.48
C ASN A 39 34.76 -36.28 10.39
N LEU A 40 34.81 -34.99 10.78
CA LEU A 40 34.95 -33.90 9.83
C LEU A 40 36.40 -33.84 9.31
N ARG A 41 36.55 -33.74 8.00
CA ARG A 41 37.84 -33.70 7.32
C ARG A 41 38.32 -32.25 7.19
N ASP A 42 39.52 -31.96 7.70
CA ASP A 42 40.05 -30.58 7.78
C ASP A 42 40.49 -29.99 6.43
N ASP A 43 40.47 -30.78 5.35
CA ASP A 43 40.92 -30.42 4.01
C ASP A 43 39.80 -29.89 3.09
N VAL A 44 38.55 -29.83 3.57
CA VAL A 44 37.38 -29.37 2.80
C VAL A 44 36.80 -28.08 3.41
N TYR A 45 36.77 -27.01 2.62
CA TYR A 45 36.19 -25.74 3.04
C TYR A 45 34.67 -25.86 3.20
N VAL A 46 34.18 -25.53 4.41
CA VAL A 46 32.75 -25.49 4.74
C VAL A 46 32.29 -24.03 4.75
N PRO A 47 31.36 -23.63 3.88
CA PRO A 47 30.83 -22.26 3.86
C PRO A 47 30.08 -21.95 5.17
N ASP A 48 30.34 -20.78 5.76
CA ASP A 48 29.70 -20.29 6.99
C ASP A 48 28.79 -19.09 6.67
N THR A 49 27.91 -18.72 7.60
CA THR A 49 27.05 -17.52 7.62
C THR A 49 27.75 -16.21 7.24
N SER A 50 29.08 -16.16 7.27
CA SER A 50 29.91 -15.03 6.79
C SER A 50 30.03 -14.91 5.26
N ASP A 51 29.50 -15.89 4.49
CA ASP A 51 29.46 -15.92 3.02
C ASP A 51 28.21 -15.25 2.41
N GLN A 52 27.34 -14.67 3.24
CA GLN A 52 26.27 -13.79 2.77
C GLN A 52 26.86 -12.51 2.14
N PRO A 53 26.25 -11.95 1.08
CA PRO A 53 26.73 -10.71 0.48
C PRO A 53 26.69 -9.59 1.51
N LYS A 54 27.85 -8.99 1.80
CA LYS A 54 27.97 -7.99 2.87
C LYS A 54 27.56 -6.58 2.43
N SER A 55 27.31 -6.40 1.13
CA SER A 55 26.88 -5.15 0.53
C SER A 55 26.21 -5.38 -0.82
N TRP A 56 25.57 -4.33 -1.35
CA TRP A 56 24.91 -4.33 -2.65
C TRP A 56 25.87 -4.59 -3.83
N GLN A 57 27.11 -4.10 -3.77
CA GLN A 57 28.14 -4.44 -4.77
C GLN A 57 28.55 -5.93 -4.71
N ASP A 58 28.59 -6.54 -3.52
CA ASP A 58 28.92 -7.95 -3.34
C ASP A 58 27.82 -8.86 -3.92
N LEU A 59 26.56 -8.46 -3.75
CA LEU A 59 25.40 -9.10 -4.38
C LEU A 59 25.47 -9.02 -5.92
N LYS A 60 25.71 -7.83 -6.49
CA LYS A 60 25.87 -7.65 -7.95
C LYS A 60 26.99 -8.52 -8.52
N THR A 61 28.09 -8.66 -7.80
CA THR A 61 29.25 -9.45 -8.23
C THR A 61 28.95 -10.94 -8.19
N LYS A 62 28.31 -11.44 -7.13
CA LYS A 62 27.88 -12.85 -6.98
C LYS A 62 26.82 -13.25 -8.01
N VAL A 63 25.88 -12.35 -8.33
CA VAL A 63 24.88 -12.59 -9.38
C VAL A 63 25.56 -12.69 -10.75
N ARG A 64 26.55 -11.83 -11.03
CA ARG A 64 27.29 -11.82 -12.30
C ARG A 64 28.13 -13.09 -12.52
N THR A 65 28.78 -13.61 -11.47
CA THR A 65 29.56 -14.86 -11.56
C THR A 65 28.67 -16.10 -11.66
N THR A 66 27.47 -16.07 -11.10
CA THR A 66 26.50 -17.18 -11.18
C THR A 66 25.85 -17.30 -12.57
N LEU A 67 25.71 -16.18 -13.29
CA LEU A 67 25.07 -16.13 -14.61
C LEU A 67 26.00 -16.52 -15.78
N HIS A 68 27.33 -16.52 -15.59
CA HIS A 68 28.31 -16.90 -16.62
C HIS A 68 29.39 -17.83 -16.06
N PRO A 69 29.11 -19.13 -15.90
CA PRO A 69 29.99 -20.10 -15.28
C PRO A 69 30.99 -20.71 -16.29
N ASP A 70 31.48 -19.94 -17.26
CA ASP A 70 32.57 -20.43 -18.10
C ASP A 70 33.87 -20.25 -17.34
N LEU A 71 34.16 -21.22 -16.47
CA LEU A 71 35.49 -21.80 -16.23
C LEU A 71 35.35 -22.96 -15.23
N GLU A 72 35.72 -24.14 -15.73
CA GLU A 72 36.01 -25.39 -15.01
C GLU A 72 34.83 -26.31 -14.65
N LYS A 73 34.68 -27.33 -15.51
CA LYS A 73 33.92 -28.56 -15.29
C LYS A 73 34.70 -29.47 -14.34
N ASP A 74 34.02 -30.14 -13.40
CA ASP A 74 34.11 -31.60 -13.38
C ASP A 74 32.97 -32.33 -12.64
N ASN A 75 32.81 -33.59 -13.05
CA ASN A 75 31.67 -34.48 -12.86
C ASN A 75 31.59 -35.14 -11.47
N LYS A 76 30.37 -35.49 -11.02
CA LYS A 76 29.89 -36.88 -10.83
C LYS A 76 28.49 -36.95 -10.20
N ALA A 77 27.67 -37.85 -10.74
CA ALA A 77 26.37 -38.27 -10.23
C ALA A 77 26.51 -39.51 -9.32
N GLU A 78 25.60 -39.72 -8.37
CA GLU A 78 24.97 -41.03 -8.10
C GLU A 78 23.82 -41.01 -7.05
N HIS A 79 23.01 -42.06 -7.12
CA HIS A 79 21.66 -42.35 -6.58
C HIS A 79 21.38 -42.22 -5.06
N CYS A 80 20.10 -42.01 -4.70
CA CYS A 80 19.47 -42.70 -3.56
C CYS A 80 17.92 -42.79 -3.60
N THR A 81 17.43 -43.89 -3.00
CA THR A 81 16.09 -44.49 -3.03
C THR A 81 15.15 -44.06 -1.90
N TYR A 82 13.84 -44.18 -2.17
CA TYR A 82 12.68 -43.85 -1.33
C TYR A 82 12.60 -44.54 0.04
N LEU A 83 12.15 -43.79 1.06
CA LEU A 83 11.37 -44.28 2.21
C LEU A 83 10.24 -43.30 2.58
N ARG A 84 9.06 -43.86 2.88
CA ARG A 84 7.78 -43.17 3.17
C ARG A 84 7.70 -42.67 4.64
N PRO A 85 6.88 -41.64 4.94
CA PRO A 85 6.40 -41.40 6.31
C PRO A 85 4.98 -41.93 6.55
N THR A 86 4.72 -42.31 7.81
CA THR A 86 3.40 -42.67 8.38
C THR A 86 2.65 -41.44 8.90
N PRO A 87 1.30 -41.48 8.97
CA PRO A 87 0.46 -40.30 9.11
C PRO A 87 0.05 -40.01 10.57
N TYR A 88 0.05 -38.73 10.95
CA TYR A 88 -0.83 -38.23 12.01
C TYR A 88 -1.90 -37.33 11.38
N LEU A 89 -3.11 -37.50 11.91
CA LEU A 89 -4.40 -37.07 11.39
C LEU A 89 -4.49 -35.55 11.22
N VAL A 90 -4.36 -35.09 9.97
CA VAL A 90 -4.88 -33.80 9.52
C VAL A 90 -6.39 -33.95 9.34
N ARG A 91 -7.17 -33.31 10.22
CA ARG A 91 -8.59 -33.05 9.96
C ARG A 91 -8.68 -32.03 8.82
N SER A 92 -8.73 -32.57 7.60
CA SER A 92 -9.09 -31.85 6.40
C SER A 92 -10.60 -31.71 6.32
N SER A 93 -11.08 -30.47 6.16
CA SER A 93 -12.20 -30.09 5.28
C SER A 93 -12.40 -28.57 5.31
N ARG A 94 -11.81 -27.88 4.33
CA ARG A 94 -12.20 -26.57 3.79
C ARG A 94 -12.54 -25.43 4.78
N LYS A 95 -11.50 -24.70 5.22
CA LYS A 95 -11.56 -23.28 5.66
C LYS A 95 -11.03 -22.33 4.57
N ILE A 96 -11.40 -22.55 3.30
CA ILE A 96 -10.93 -21.69 2.19
C ILE A 96 -11.77 -20.38 2.12
N ILE A 97 -12.92 -20.32 2.80
CA ILE A 97 -13.83 -19.16 2.72
C ILE A 97 -13.54 -18.11 3.84
N ASP A 98 -12.88 -18.49 4.94
CA ASP A 98 -12.71 -17.59 6.11
C ASP A 98 -11.63 -16.51 5.93
N ASN A 99 -10.63 -16.76 5.10
CA ASN A 99 -9.43 -15.91 4.95
C ASN A 99 -9.64 -14.69 4.03
N GLN A 100 -10.78 -14.59 3.34
CA GLN A 100 -11.05 -13.48 2.42
C GLN A 100 -11.39 -12.18 3.16
N SER A 101 -12.06 -12.28 4.31
CA SER A 101 -12.45 -11.13 5.12
C SER A 101 -11.30 -10.48 5.88
N THR A 102 -10.17 -11.18 5.97
CA THR A 102 -8.98 -10.77 6.73
C THR A 102 -7.88 -10.21 5.83
N MET A 103 -7.98 -10.39 4.50
CA MET A 103 -7.17 -9.61 3.56
C MET A 103 -7.53 -8.13 3.66
N GLY A 104 -6.51 -7.28 3.75
CA GLY A 104 -6.69 -5.83 3.81
C GLY A 104 -7.04 -5.31 2.43
N LYS A 105 -8.32 -5.02 2.17
CA LYS A 105 -8.75 -4.42 0.90
C LYS A 105 -8.09 -3.06 0.74
N LEU A 106 -7.47 -2.81 -0.41
CA LEU A 106 -7.10 -1.45 -0.79
C LEU A 106 -8.35 -0.57 -0.85
N LYS A 107 -8.52 0.30 0.16
CA LYS A 107 -9.64 1.24 0.21
C LYS A 107 -9.46 2.26 -0.92
N LYS A 108 -10.30 2.14 -1.95
CA LYS A 108 -10.41 3.04 -3.13
C LYS A 108 -10.22 4.53 -2.80
N SER A 109 -10.96 5.06 -1.82
CA SER A 109 -10.85 6.47 -1.40
C SER A 109 -9.52 6.87 -0.72
N ARG A 110 -8.76 5.93 -0.14
CA ARG A 110 -7.46 6.20 0.51
C ARG A 110 -6.26 6.10 -0.45
N ARG A 111 -6.42 5.50 -1.64
CA ARG A 111 -5.36 5.44 -2.67
C ARG A 111 -4.89 6.84 -3.06
N ASN A 112 -5.81 7.79 -3.17
CA ASN A 112 -5.57 9.06 -3.86
C ASN A 112 -5.10 10.18 -2.93
N GLN A 113 -5.54 10.20 -1.66
CA GLN A 113 -5.09 11.23 -0.70
C GLN A 113 -3.65 11.02 -0.24
N ASN A 114 -3.21 9.76 -0.11
CA ASN A 114 -1.88 9.45 0.42
C ASN A 114 -0.76 9.54 -0.64
N ARG A 115 -1.05 9.57 -1.95
CA ARG A 115 -0.03 9.60 -3.03
C ARG A 115 0.52 11.00 -3.27
N THR A 116 -0.30 12.01 -3.01
CA THR A 116 0.00 13.40 -3.36
C THR A 116 0.86 14.12 -2.31
N ASN A 117 0.99 13.58 -1.08
CA ASN A 117 1.96 14.05 -0.09
C ASN A 117 2.40 12.94 0.92
N PRO A 118 3.31 12.03 0.52
CA PRO A 118 3.78 10.93 1.39
C PRO A 118 4.60 11.39 2.61
N LEU A 119 5.06 12.65 2.66
CA LEU A 119 5.95 13.18 3.71
C LEU A 119 5.23 14.03 4.77
N ALA A 120 3.93 14.31 4.63
CA ALA A 120 3.16 15.11 5.60
C ALA A 120 3.11 14.48 7.00
N ARG A 121 3.23 13.16 7.10
CA ARG A 121 3.18 12.42 8.37
C ARG A 121 4.52 12.49 9.09
N GLY A 122 4.72 13.52 9.91
CA GLY A 122 5.87 13.54 10.82
C GLY A 122 6.12 14.81 11.64
N ARG A 123 5.41 15.92 11.41
CA ARG A 123 5.66 17.13 12.20
C ARG A 123 5.06 17.00 13.60
N LYS A 124 5.94 16.90 14.61
CA LYS A 124 5.57 16.97 16.03
C LYS A 124 4.85 18.29 16.33
N PRO A 125 3.86 18.31 17.23
CA PRO A 125 3.21 19.54 17.65
C PRO A 125 4.23 20.43 18.39
N SER A 126 4.65 21.52 17.74
CA SER A 126 5.30 22.65 18.42
C SER A 126 4.24 23.48 19.13
N ASN A 127 4.59 24.17 20.22
CA ASN A 127 3.72 25.10 20.97
C ASN A 127 2.73 25.88 20.05
N GLU A 128 1.46 25.46 20.06
CA GLU A 128 0.43 25.80 19.07
C GLU A 128 0.25 27.32 18.91
N THR A 129 0.31 28.07 20.01
CA THR A 129 0.05 29.52 20.02
C THR A 129 1.12 30.31 19.27
N LYS A 130 2.40 29.93 19.39
CA LYS A 130 3.51 30.62 18.69
C LYS A 130 3.56 30.24 17.21
N ALA A 131 3.21 29.00 16.88
CA ALA A 131 3.16 28.52 15.51
C ALA A 131 2.02 29.20 14.72
N GLU A 132 0.84 29.35 15.32
CA GLU A 132 -0.30 30.04 14.69
C GLU A 132 -0.01 31.53 14.45
N GLU A 133 0.61 32.24 15.41
CA GLU A 133 0.99 33.65 15.21
C GLU A 133 2.01 33.82 14.07
N SER A 134 2.98 32.92 13.96
CA SER A 134 3.98 32.94 12.89
C SER A 134 3.36 32.62 11.52
N ALA A 135 2.42 31.66 11.47
CA ALA A 135 1.61 31.37 10.30
C ALA A 135 0.78 32.60 9.84
N ARG A 136 0.11 33.30 10.77
CA ARG A 136 -0.64 34.53 10.46
C ARG A 136 0.23 35.65 9.90
N ARG A 137 1.41 35.87 10.47
CA ARG A 137 2.37 36.88 9.98
C ARG A 137 2.83 36.61 8.55
N ARG A 138 2.89 35.35 8.13
CA ARG A 138 3.26 34.94 6.76
C ARG A 138 2.07 35.00 5.80
N ALA A 139 0.89 34.54 6.22
CA ALA A 139 -0.28 34.40 5.34
C ALA A 139 -0.98 35.74 5.01
N LEU A 140 -1.20 36.60 6.01
CA LEU A 140 -2.04 37.80 5.83
C LEU A 140 -1.52 38.78 4.77
N PRO A 141 -0.21 39.09 4.70
CA PRO A 141 0.30 39.99 3.65
C PRO A 141 0.11 39.44 2.23
N LEU A 142 0.08 38.10 2.08
CA LEU A 142 -0.12 37.48 0.77
C LEU A 142 -1.59 37.56 0.34
N ILE A 143 -2.53 37.37 1.26
CA ILE A 143 -3.96 37.58 1.01
C ILE A 143 -4.23 39.02 0.55
N GLU A 144 -3.63 40.02 1.21
CA GLU A 144 -3.77 41.41 0.80
C GLU A 144 -3.23 41.64 -0.63
N LYS A 145 -2.05 41.08 -0.93
CA LYS A 145 -1.44 41.17 -2.27
C LYS A 145 -2.26 40.49 -3.37
N LEU A 146 -3.00 39.41 -3.09
CA LEU A 146 -3.89 38.78 -4.06
C LEU A 146 -5.00 39.71 -4.54
N THR A 147 -5.39 40.68 -3.72
CA THR A 147 -6.41 41.69 -4.05
C THR A 147 -5.81 42.97 -4.67
N SER A 148 -4.48 43.02 -4.87
CA SER A 148 -3.78 44.15 -5.48
C SER A 148 -4.17 44.34 -6.95
N THR A 149 -4.21 45.59 -7.41
CA THR A 149 -4.40 45.90 -8.83
C THR A 149 -3.19 45.49 -9.69
N SER A 150 -2.02 45.29 -9.09
CA SER A 150 -0.79 44.90 -9.77
C SER A 150 -0.76 43.39 -10.05
N ALA A 151 -0.72 43.01 -11.33
CA ALA A 151 -0.62 41.60 -11.75
C ALA A 151 0.63 40.92 -11.16
N ASN A 152 1.75 41.64 -11.11
CA ASN A 152 3.00 41.14 -10.53
C ASN A 152 2.90 40.86 -9.02
N ASP A 153 2.14 41.66 -8.27
CA ASP A 153 1.92 41.41 -6.84
C ASP A 153 1.05 40.18 -6.62
N ARG A 154 0.01 40.00 -7.45
CA ARG A 154 -0.86 38.82 -7.41
C ARG A 154 -0.11 37.55 -7.77
N ALA A 155 0.66 37.56 -8.86
CA ALA A 155 1.48 36.43 -9.29
C ALA A 155 2.50 36.02 -8.21
N MET A 156 3.20 37.01 -7.62
CA MET A 156 4.14 36.77 -6.51
C MET A 156 3.44 36.19 -5.27
N ALA A 157 2.23 36.66 -4.96
CA ALA A 157 1.46 36.15 -3.83
C ALA A 157 1.00 34.72 -4.05
N LEU A 158 0.51 34.37 -5.24
CA LEU A 158 0.13 32.99 -5.59
C LEU A 158 1.34 32.05 -5.50
N ALA A 159 2.46 32.41 -6.12
CA ALA A 159 3.68 31.60 -6.07
C ALA A 159 4.17 31.35 -4.63
N ALA A 160 4.09 32.37 -3.76
CA ALA A 160 4.42 32.22 -2.34
C ALA A 160 3.41 31.33 -1.59
N ILE A 161 2.11 31.45 -1.90
CA ILE A 161 1.05 30.63 -1.30
C ILE A 161 1.20 29.17 -1.71
N THR A 162 1.54 28.88 -2.98
CA THR A 162 1.77 27.51 -3.49
C THR A 162 2.78 26.73 -2.66
N VAL A 163 3.83 27.39 -2.18
CA VAL A 163 4.86 26.77 -1.31
C VAL A 163 4.38 26.72 0.15
N LEU A 164 3.81 27.82 0.64
CA LEU A 164 3.42 27.94 2.04
C LEU A 164 2.21 27.06 2.42
N CYS A 165 1.41 26.62 1.45
CA CYS A 165 0.28 25.73 1.72
C CYS A 165 0.72 24.32 2.13
N GLU A 166 1.99 23.93 1.97
CA GLU A 166 2.52 22.68 2.52
C GLU A 166 2.59 22.68 4.07
N ASP A 167 2.70 23.86 4.69
CA ASP A 167 2.69 24.00 6.15
C ASP A 167 1.26 24.03 6.70
N GLU A 168 0.87 23.00 7.45
CA GLU A 168 -0.48 22.83 8.01
C GLU A 168 -1.01 24.09 8.74
N ASN A 169 -0.18 24.74 9.56
CA ASN A 169 -0.58 25.93 10.30
C ASN A 169 -0.87 27.12 9.37
N THR A 170 -0.02 27.33 8.36
CA THR A 170 -0.19 28.40 7.39
C THR A 170 -1.40 28.15 6.50
N ARG A 171 -1.57 26.90 6.04
CA ARG A 171 -2.74 26.45 5.27
C ARG A 171 -4.05 26.68 6.03
N LYS A 172 -4.12 26.27 7.31
CA LYS A 172 -5.30 26.53 8.17
C LYS A 172 -5.62 28.02 8.30
N VAL A 173 -4.62 28.88 8.40
CA VAL A 173 -4.84 30.34 8.42
C VAL A 173 -5.38 30.83 7.08
N LEU A 174 -4.77 30.43 5.95
CA LEU A 174 -5.24 30.82 4.60
C LEU A 174 -6.71 30.42 4.38
N LEU A 175 -7.11 29.22 4.83
CA LEU A 175 -8.50 28.75 4.76
C LEU A 175 -9.46 29.62 5.60
N LYS A 176 -9.06 29.99 6.82
CA LYS A 176 -9.85 30.91 7.67
C LYS A 176 -10.03 32.28 7.00
N GLU A 177 -9.03 32.74 6.26
CA GLU A 177 -9.04 33.99 5.49
C GLU A 177 -9.68 33.86 4.09
N ARG A 178 -10.46 32.79 3.85
CA ARG A 178 -11.27 32.59 2.64
C ARG A 178 -10.46 32.54 1.34
N ILE A 179 -9.23 32.02 1.37
CA ILE A 179 -8.36 31.90 0.20
C ILE A 179 -9.07 31.24 -1.01
N ILE A 180 -9.89 30.22 -0.78
CA ILE A 180 -10.62 29.50 -1.85
C ILE A 180 -11.57 30.46 -2.58
N SER A 181 -12.37 31.23 -1.85
CA SER A 181 -13.29 32.21 -2.46
C SER A 181 -12.53 33.30 -3.21
N ILE A 182 -11.41 33.80 -2.65
CA ILE A 182 -10.58 34.82 -3.30
C ILE A 182 -10.05 34.29 -4.65
N ILE A 183 -9.51 33.07 -4.67
CA ILE A 183 -9.01 32.45 -5.90
C ILE A 183 -10.13 32.29 -6.94
N MET A 184 -11.28 31.74 -6.51
CA MET A 184 -12.43 31.49 -7.36
C MET A 184 -13.01 32.76 -8.00
N GLU A 185 -13.10 33.84 -7.23
CA GLU A 185 -13.77 35.08 -7.65
C GLU A 185 -12.83 36.08 -8.35
N GLN A 186 -11.53 36.05 -8.07
CA GLN A 186 -10.60 37.10 -8.49
C GLN A 186 -9.44 36.57 -9.35
N CYS A 187 -8.91 35.39 -9.04
CA CYS A 187 -7.69 34.90 -9.69
C CYS A 187 -7.99 34.02 -10.92
N LEU A 188 -9.00 33.16 -10.87
CA LEU A 188 -9.38 32.31 -12.02
C LEU A 188 -9.97 33.12 -13.18
N THR A 189 -10.49 34.32 -12.91
CA THR A 189 -11.05 35.24 -13.91
C THR A 189 -10.09 36.37 -14.27
N ASP A 190 -8.83 36.28 -13.89
CA ASP A 190 -7.83 37.30 -14.19
C ASP A 190 -7.56 37.39 -15.70
N SER A 191 -7.17 38.57 -16.16
CA SER A 191 -6.75 38.80 -17.53
C SER A 191 -5.35 38.24 -17.83
N ASP A 192 -4.53 38.04 -16.80
CA ASP A 192 -3.18 37.49 -16.93
C ASP A 192 -3.21 35.96 -16.83
N ASP A 193 -2.76 35.29 -17.89
CA ASP A 193 -2.72 33.83 -17.95
C ASP A 193 -1.81 33.22 -16.87
N GLU A 194 -0.73 33.89 -16.46
CA GLU A 194 0.17 33.39 -15.40
C GLU A 194 -0.57 33.29 -14.06
N ILE A 195 -1.40 34.29 -13.74
CA ILE A 195 -2.22 34.30 -12.52
C ILE A 195 -3.24 33.17 -12.54
N VAL A 196 -3.91 32.96 -13.68
CA VAL A 196 -4.91 31.89 -13.83
C VAL A 196 -4.26 30.51 -13.64
N VAL A 197 -3.08 30.29 -14.22
CA VAL A 197 -2.35 29.01 -14.09
C VAL A 197 -1.96 28.72 -12.65
N GLU A 198 -1.34 29.69 -11.97
CA GLU A 198 -0.92 29.55 -10.58
C GLU A 198 -2.13 29.37 -9.64
N ALA A 199 -3.25 30.05 -9.92
CA ALA A 199 -4.48 29.92 -9.15
C ALA A 199 -5.06 28.50 -9.18
N PHE A 200 -5.07 27.83 -10.34
CA PHE A 200 -5.43 26.41 -10.42
C PHE A 200 -4.46 25.52 -9.63
N GLY A 201 -3.16 25.83 -9.67
CA GLY A 201 -2.14 25.12 -8.89
C GLY A 201 -2.36 25.21 -7.38
N VAL A 202 -2.64 26.41 -6.87
CA VAL A 202 -2.96 26.62 -5.44
C VAL A 202 -4.22 25.85 -5.02
N LEU A 203 -5.30 25.89 -5.83
CA LEU A 203 -6.51 25.12 -5.53
C LEU A 203 -6.25 23.62 -5.49
N ARG A 204 -5.47 23.10 -6.44
CA ARG A 204 -5.07 21.70 -6.48
C ARG A 204 -4.29 21.30 -5.22
N ASN A 205 -3.29 22.09 -4.81
CA ASN A 205 -2.49 21.78 -3.62
C ASN A 205 -3.34 21.84 -2.34
N ILE A 206 -4.19 22.86 -2.18
CA ILE A 206 -5.07 22.97 -1.01
C ILE A 206 -6.06 21.79 -0.95
N ALA A 207 -6.63 21.38 -2.08
CA ALA A 207 -7.55 20.25 -2.17
C ALA A 207 -6.88 18.92 -1.80
N VAL A 208 -5.63 18.72 -2.26
CA VAL A 208 -4.78 17.57 -1.91
C VAL A 208 -4.55 17.49 -0.39
N GLU A 209 -4.16 18.61 0.21
CA GLU A 209 -3.65 18.62 1.58
C GLU A 209 -4.74 18.52 2.66
N GLU A 210 -5.96 18.99 2.38
CA GLU A 210 -7.05 19.05 3.37
C GLU A 210 -8.10 17.95 3.17
N GLY A 211 -8.16 17.33 1.98
CA GLY A 211 -9.05 16.22 1.70
C GLY A 211 -10.54 16.61 1.61
N TYR A 212 -11.41 15.70 2.06
CA TYR A 212 -12.83 15.66 1.70
C TYR A 212 -13.59 16.98 1.90
N ASP A 213 -13.50 17.59 3.08
CA ASP A 213 -14.32 18.76 3.41
C ASP A 213 -13.99 19.96 2.52
N VAL A 214 -12.71 20.17 2.24
CA VAL A 214 -12.23 21.25 1.38
C VAL A 214 -12.53 20.96 -0.08
N ILE A 215 -12.36 19.72 -0.55
CA ILE A 215 -12.77 19.32 -1.91
C ILE A 215 -14.28 19.57 -2.10
N GLN A 216 -15.09 19.18 -1.13
CA GLN A 216 -16.54 19.40 -1.16
C GLN A 216 -16.89 20.90 -1.15
N HIS A 217 -16.13 21.72 -0.42
CA HIS A 217 -16.29 23.18 -0.45
C HIS A 217 -15.95 23.76 -1.82
N ILE A 218 -14.80 23.40 -2.41
CA ILE A 218 -14.37 23.83 -3.75
C ILE A 218 -15.41 23.44 -4.80
N TRP A 219 -15.96 22.22 -4.72
CA TRP A 219 -17.04 21.77 -5.60
C TRP A 219 -18.31 22.63 -5.47
N ARG A 220 -18.73 22.94 -4.24
CA ARG A 220 -19.92 23.79 -3.97
C ARG A 220 -19.75 25.23 -4.44
N GLN A 221 -18.51 25.72 -4.54
CA GLN A 221 -18.19 27.02 -5.16
C GLN A 221 -18.27 26.98 -6.71
N ASN A 222 -18.74 25.88 -7.30
CA ASN A 222 -18.91 25.71 -8.73
C ASN A 222 -17.59 25.80 -9.53
N VAL A 223 -16.50 25.28 -8.96
CA VAL A 223 -15.19 25.17 -9.64
C VAL A 223 -15.28 24.50 -11.01
N TRP A 224 -16.24 23.58 -11.17
CA TRP A 224 -16.41 22.82 -12.39
C TRP A 224 -16.65 23.69 -13.62
N THR A 225 -17.33 24.83 -13.47
CA THR A 225 -17.53 25.78 -14.58
C THR A 225 -16.20 26.37 -15.06
N ALA A 226 -15.29 26.67 -14.13
CA ALA A 226 -13.95 27.15 -14.46
C ALA A 226 -13.09 26.05 -15.12
N ILE A 227 -13.21 24.81 -14.64
CA ILE A 227 -12.53 23.64 -15.21
C ILE A 227 -13.01 23.38 -16.65
N GLU A 228 -14.31 23.42 -16.93
CA GLU A 228 -14.84 23.23 -18.29
C GLU A 228 -14.33 24.31 -19.24
N ALA A 229 -14.33 25.57 -18.82
CA ALA A 229 -13.78 26.67 -19.60
C ALA A 229 -12.27 26.48 -19.87
N ALA A 230 -11.53 26.00 -18.86
CA ALA A 230 -10.11 25.71 -18.97
C ALA A 230 -9.82 24.58 -19.97
N LEU A 231 -10.55 23.46 -19.88
CA LEU A 231 -10.41 22.31 -20.78
C LEU A 231 -10.66 22.70 -22.25
N VAL A 232 -11.66 23.55 -22.52
CA VAL A 232 -11.92 24.09 -23.87
C VAL A 232 -10.73 24.93 -24.37
N LYS A 233 -10.14 25.76 -23.50
CA LYS A 233 -8.96 26.58 -23.84
C LYS A 233 -7.72 25.73 -24.10
N ILE A 234 -7.50 24.70 -23.27
CA ILE A 234 -6.42 23.72 -23.42
C ILE A 234 -6.57 22.99 -24.76
N GLN A 235 -7.74 22.43 -25.04
CA GLN A 235 -8.00 21.70 -26.28
C GLN A 235 -7.67 22.54 -27.51
N LYS A 236 -8.20 23.77 -27.59
CA LYS A 236 -7.91 24.69 -28.70
C LYS A 236 -6.42 25.02 -28.82
N SER A 237 -5.71 25.10 -27.70
CA SER A 237 -4.28 25.40 -27.67
C SER A 237 -3.48 24.23 -28.26
N PHE A 238 -3.79 22.98 -27.86
CA PHE A 238 -3.14 21.79 -28.43
C PHE A 238 -3.53 21.55 -29.89
N GLU A 239 -4.77 21.81 -30.30
CA GLU A 239 -5.19 21.78 -31.71
C GLU A 239 -4.39 22.79 -32.56
N TYR A 240 -4.16 24.00 -32.04
CA TYR A 240 -3.31 24.99 -32.68
C TYR A 240 -1.87 24.48 -32.86
N LEU A 241 -1.31 23.84 -31.82
CA LEU A 241 0.02 23.22 -31.89
C LEU A 241 0.08 22.06 -32.90
N GLY A 242 -0.95 21.21 -32.95
CA GLY A 242 -1.06 20.08 -33.87
C GLY A 242 -1.25 20.48 -35.34
N SER A 243 -1.76 21.69 -35.62
CA SER A 243 -1.99 22.19 -36.99
C SER A 243 -0.72 22.50 -37.79
N GLY A 244 0.48 22.27 -37.23
CA GLY A 244 1.76 22.57 -37.87
C GLY A 244 2.07 24.07 -38.00
N LYS A 245 1.19 24.95 -37.48
CA LYS A 245 1.39 26.41 -37.42
C LYS A 245 2.31 26.85 -36.28
N ALA A 246 2.63 25.94 -35.36
CA ALA A 246 3.59 26.17 -34.28
C ALA A 246 4.79 25.23 -34.45
N SER A 247 5.99 25.76 -34.22
CA SER A 247 7.24 25.00 -34.29
C SER A 247 7.42 24.10 -33.06
N THR A 248 8.33 23.14 -33.09
CA THR A 248 8.69 22.27 -31.95
C THR A 248 9.78 22.92 -31.09
N ILE A 249 9.89 22.56 -29.80
CA ILE A 249 10.69 23.28 -28.77
C ILE A 249 12.17 23.43 -29.14
N GLY A 250 12.74 22.49 -29.90
CA GLY A 250 14.19 22.39 -30.14
C GLY A 250 14.86 23.58 -30.83
N ASN A 251 14.10 24.50 -31.46
CA ASN A 251 14.64 25.70 -32.14
C ASN A 251 13.82 26.98 -31.87
N LYS A 252 13.13 27.09 -30.73
CA LYS A 252 12.25 28.23 -30.40
C LYS A 252 12.99 29.42 -29.79
N LYS A 253 12.45 30.62 -30.03
CA LYS A 253 12.80 31.82 -29.24
C LYS A 253 12.33 31.64 -27.80
N ALA A 254 13.03 32.24 -26.84
CA ALA A 254 12.76 32.10 -25.40
C ALA A 254 11.29 32.36 -25.01
N ASP A 255 10.64 33.35 -25.63
CA ASP A 255 9.23 33.69 -25.38
C ASP A 255 8.26 32.55 -25.78
N GLU A 256 8.53 31.85 -26.89
CA GLU A 256 7.68 30.74 -27.34
C GLU A 256 7.86 29.49 -26.47
N LYS A 257 9.06 29.30 -25.88
CA LYS A 257 9.32 28.26 -24.88
C LYS A 257 8.55 28.57 -23.57
N ALA A 258 8.55 29.82 -23.12
CA ALA A 258 7.83 30.25 -21.92
C ALA A 258 6.31 30.05 -22.04
N ARG A 259 5.72 30.39 -23.19
CA ARG A 259 4.28 30.18 -23.43
C ARG A 259 3.88 28.70 -23.48
N LEU A 260 4.74 27.86 -24.05
CA LEU A 260 4.51 26.41 -24.04
C LEU A 260 4.56 25.85 -22.63
N GLN A 261 5.55 26.28 -21.83
CA GLN A 261 5.64 25.85 -20.43
C GLN A 261 4.38 26.25 -19.66
N LEU A 262 3.92 27.49 -19.84
CA LEU A 262 2.70 27.97 -19.20
C LEU A 262 1.47 27.13 -19.58
N LEU A 263 1.35 26.73 -20.86
CA LEU A 263 0.29 25.82 -21.30
C LEU A 263 0.41 24.44 -20.65
N TYR A 264 1.62 23.91 -20.50
CA TYR A 264 1.85 22.61 -19.88
C TYR A 264 1.49 22.63 -18.39
N ASP A 265 1.93 23.65 -17.66
CA ASP A 265 1.61 23.84 -16.25
C ASP A 265 0.10 24.07 -16.05
N TYR A 266 -0.54 24.82 -16.97
CA TYR A 266 -1.99 24.99 -16.96
C TYR A 266 -2.73 23.66 -17.10
N THR A 267 -2.29 22.85 -18.06
CA THR A 267 -2.90 21.55 -18.35
C THR A 267 -2.71 20.58 -17.19
N GLU A 268 -1.49 20.52 -16.63
CA GLU A 268 -1.18 19.73 -15.44
C GLU A 268 -2.11 20.11 -14.28
N ASN A 269 -2.14 21.40 -13.91
CA ASN A 269 -2.92 21.85 -12.75
C ASN A 269 -4.42 21.57 -12.91
N VAL A 270 -4.98 21.76 -14.12
CA VAL A 270 -6.40 21.50 -14.39
C VAL A 270 -6.71 20.00 -14.34
N ILE A 271 -5.91 19.16 -15.00
CA ILE A 271 -6.12 17.70 -15.02
C ILE A 271 -5.96 17.11 -13.61
N MET A 272 -4.93 17.52 -12.87
CA MET A 272 -4.72 17.05 -11.50
C MET A 272 -5.83 17.53 -10.54
N LEU A 273 -6.37 18.74 -10.73
CA LEU A 273 -7.52 19.18 -9.95
C LEU A 273 -8.77 18.31 -10.23
N VAL A 274 -8.97 17.85 -11.47
CA VAL A 274 -10.04 16.88 -11.80
C VAL A 274 -9.84 15.56 -11.06
N VAL A 275 -8.62 15.03 -11.05
CA VAL A 275 -8.27 13.79 -10.31
C VAL A 275 -8.55 13.96 -8.81
N VAL A 276 -8.10 15.07 -8.21
CA VAL A 276 -8.27 15.35 -6.77
C VAL A 276 -9.75 15.54 -6.40
N ILE A 277 -10.55 16.18 -7.26
CA ILE A 277 -12.00 16.29 -7.01
C ILE A 277 -12.67 14.91 -7.07
N ALA A 278 -12.35 14.11 -8.10
CA ALA A 278 -12.92 12.79 -8.27
C ALA A 278 -12.59 11.87 -7.08
N SER A 279 -11.42 12.04 -6.47
CA SER A 279 -11.00 11.25 -5.31
C SER A 279 -11.63 11.65 -3.97
N GLY A 280 -12.28 12.82 -3.90
CA GLY A 280 -12.83 13.33 -2.65
C GLY A 280 -13.94 12.44 -2.07
N SER A 281 -14.83 11.89 -2.91
CA SER A 281 -15.86 10.94 -2.47
C SER A 281 -16.48 10.20 -3.66
N SER A 282 -17.14 9.07 -3.42
CA SER A 282 -17.86 8.33 -4.47
C SER A 282 -18.89 9.18 -5.22
N LYS A 283 -19.58 10.11 -4.54
CA LYS A 283 -20.54 11.03 -5.18
C LYS A 283 -19.86 12.03 -6.10
N LEU A 284 -18.69 12.53 -5.70
CA LEU A 284 -17.90 13.44 -6.53
C LEU A 284 -17.30 12.70 -7.72
N PHE A 285 -16.80 11.48 -7.49
CA PHE A 285 -16.36 10.58 -8.56
C PHE A 285 -17.45 10.41 -9.61
N GLU A 286 -18.67 9.99 -9.22
CA GLU A 286 -19.80 9.83 -10.16
C GLU A 286 -20.13 11.13 -10.92
N SER A 287 -20.08 12.27 -10.22
CA SER A 287 -20.37 13.59 -10.82
C SER A 287 -19.33 14.01 -11.87
N VAL A 288 -18.04 13.71 -11.62
CA VAL A 288 -16.94 13.95 -12.57
C VAL A 288 -16.99 12.92 -13.69
N PHE A 289 -17.21 11.65 -13.35
CA PHE A 289 -17.24 10.52 -14.28
C PHE A 289 -18.34 10.68 -15.35
N ALA A 290 -19.49 11.23 -14.99
CA ALA A 290 -20.57 11.56 -15.92
C ALA A 290 -20.15 12.51 -17.06
N LYS A 291 -19.00 13.18 -16.94
CA LYS A 291 -18.46 14.15 -17.91
C LYS A 291 -17.06 13.75 -18.42
N ILE A 292 -16.68 12.48 -18.25
CA ILE A 292 -15.30 12.04 -18.45
C ILE A 292 -14.89 11.95 -19.92
N ASP A 293 -15.81 11.66 -20.83
CA ASP A 293 -15.48 11.29 -22.22
C ASP A 293 -14.67 12.37 -22.98
N PRO A 294 -15.05 13.67 -22.96
CA PRO A 294 -14.25 14.71 -23.61
C PRO A 294 -12.87 14.88 -22.96
N ILE A 295 -12.79 14.69 -21.64
CA ILE A 295 -11.55 14.81 -20.87
C ILE A 295 -10.60 13.66 -21.24
N LEU A 296 -11.12 12.44 -21.27
CA LEU A 296 -10.37 11.25 -21.67
C LEU A 296 -9.83 11.38 -23.11
N SER A 297 -10.67 11.84 -24.04
CA SER A 297 -10.23 12.09 -25.42
C SER A 297 -9.06 13.08 -25.46
N LEU A 298 -9.20 14.23 -24.78
CA LEU A 298 -8.16 15.24 -24.72
C LEU A 298 -6.85 14.69 -24.10
N VAL A 299 -6.95 13.95 -23.00
CA VAL A 299 -5.80 13.36 -22.31
C VAL A 299 -5.06 12.39 -23.24
N ILE A 300 -5.79 11.50 -23.92
CA ILE A 300 -5.21 10.52 -24.82
C ILE A 300 -4.59 11.19 -26.06
N ASP A 301 -5.24 12.22 -26.59
CA ASP A 301 -4.70 13.00 -27.71
C ASP A 301 -3.37 13.67 -27.33
N ILE A 302 -3.26 14.24 -26.12
CA ILE A 302 -2.01 14.86 -25.64
C ILE A 302 -0.94 13.79 -25.35
N ILE A 303 -1.29 12.64 -24.78
CA ILE A 303 -0.34 11.53 -24.58
C ILE A 303 0.21 11.05 -25.94
N ASN A 304 -0.67 10.83 -26.92
CA ASN A 304 -0.29 10.38 -28.25
C ASN A 304 0.51 11.44 -29.03
N TRP A 305 0.30 12.71 -28.72
CA TRP A 305 1.06 13.83 -29.28
C TRP A 305 2.53 13.84 -28.82
N ASN A 306 2.81 13.30 -27.62
CA ASN A 306 4.16 13.22 -27.05
C ASN A 306 5.04 12.19 -27.81
N THR A 307 5.62 12.63 -28.92
CA THR A 307 6.46 11.83 -29.82
C THR A 307 7.93 12.26 -29.71
N PRO A 308 8.90 11.47 -30.21
CA PRO A 308 10.31 11.87 -30.20
C PRO A 308 10.62 13.22 -30.90
N VAL A 309 9.68 13.75 -31.69
CA VAL A 309 9.80 15.02 -32.44
C VAL A 309 9.15 16.19 -31.68
N VAL A 310 8.21 15.92 -30.77
CA VAL A 310 7.42 16.93 -30.04
C VAL A 310 7.25 16.46 -28.59
N GLN A 311 8.02 17.05 -27.67
CA GLN A 311 8.06 16.62 -26.27
C GLN A 311 7.19 17.53 -25.40
N THR A 312 6.20 16.96 -24.72
CA THR A 312 5.60 17.59 -23.52
C THR A 312 6.62 17.57 -22.38
N SER A 313 6.43 18.39 -21.34
CA SER A 313 7.22 18.24 -20.11
C SER A 313 6.97 16.86 -19.47
N GLN A 314 7.94 16.35 -18.71
CA GLN A 314 7.75 15.08 -18.01
C GLN A 314 6.60 15.17 -17.00
N LYS A 315 6.49 16.31 -16.30
CA LYS A 315 5.40 16.61 -15.34
C LYS A 315 4.02 16.47 -15.95
N LEU A 316 3.79 17.13 -17.09
CA LEU A 316 2.52 17.01 -17.79
C LEU A 316 2.28 15.56 -18.22
N HIS A 317 3.29 14.89 -18.75
CA HIS A 317 3.15 13.50 -19.17
C HIS A 317 2.78 12.57 -18.00
N HIS A 318 3.40 12.74 -16.84
CA HIS A 318 3.07 11.97 -15.63
C HIS A 318 1.67 12.30 -15.10
N ALA A 319 1.25 13.56 -15.10
CA ALA A 319 -0.10 13.95 -14.68
C ALA A 319 -1.20 13.36 -15.59
N LEU A 320 -0.94 13.27 -16.90
CA LEU A 320 -1.87 12.63 -17.84
C LEU A 320 -1.96 11.12 -17.61
N LEU A 321 -0.85 10.46 -17.30
CA LEU A 321 -0.85 9.02 -16.98
C LEU A 321 -1.48 8.74 -15.61
N ASP A 322 -1.25 9.61 -14.62
CA ASP A 322 -1.89 9.55 -13.31
C ASP A 322 -3.42 9.63 -13.46
N PHE A 323 -3.92 10.58 -14.25
CA PHE A 323 -5.35 10.65 -14.57
C PHE A 323 -5.89 9.31 -15.13
N VAL A 324 -5.22 8.72 -16.12
CA VAL A 324 -5.67 7.45 -16.71
C VAL A 324 -5.66 6.33 -15.66
N TYR A 325 -4.58 6.24 -14.88
CA TYR A 325 -4.42 5.21 -13.87
C TYR A 325 -5.45 5.32 -12.74
N GLU A 326 -5.67 6.52 -12.20
CA GLU A 326 -6.58 6.78 -11.10
C GLU A 326 -8.02 6.42 -11.47
N PHE A 327 -8.50 6.83 -12.63
CA PHE A 327 -9.85 6.47 -13.08
C PHE A 327 -9.99 4.98 -13.46
N ALA A 328 -8.94 4.36 -14.02
CA ALA A 328 -8.93 2.93 -14.33
C ALA A 328 -8.98 2.07 -13.06
N THR A 329 -8.34 2.54 -12.00
CA THR A 329 -8.31 1.89 -10.69
C THR A 329 -9.69 1.87 -10.00
N GLU A 330 -10.53 2.88 -10.31
CA GLU A 330 -11.82 3.09 -9.66
C GLU A 330 -13.01 2.48 -10.42
N SER A 331 -12.98 2.51 -11.76
CA SER A 331 -14.13 2.19 -12.62
C SER A 331 -13.81 1.22 -13.76
N GLN A 332 -14.49 0.07 -13.77
CA GLN A 332 -14.43 -0.89 -14.88
C GLN A 332 -14.94 -0.28 -16.19
N GLU A 333 -15.96 0.59 -16.13
CA GLU A 333 -16.44 1.30 -17.32
C GLU A 333 -15.36 2.22 -17.90
N PHE A 334 -14.54 2.86 -17.05
CA PHE A 334 -13.40 3.64 -17.51
C PHE A 334 -12.36 2.77 -18.20
N VAL A 335 -12.06 1.60 -17.62
CA VAL A 335 -11.13 0.62 -18.20
C VAL A 335 -11.57 0.23 -19.62
N GLU A 336 -12.87 -0.02 -19.84
CA GLU A 336 -13.41 -0.30 -21.17
C GLU A 336 -13.24 0.88 -22.14
N LYS A 337 -13.45 2.11 -21.67
CA LYS A 337 -13.21 3.32 -22.48
C LYS A 337 -11.73 3.45 -22.87
N VAL A 338 -10.80 3.18 -21.96
CA VAL A 338 -9.35 3.17 -22.23
C VAL A 338 -8.97 2.06 -23.20
N ALA A 339 -9.49 0.85 -23.02
CA ALA A 339 -9.22 -0.30 -23.90
C ALA A 339 -9.68 -0.05 -25.35
N ASN A 340 -10.77 0.71 -25.54
CA ASN A 340 -11.31 1.07 -26.85
C ASN A 340 -10.69 2.37 -27.44
N SER A 341 -9.74 2.98 -26.74
CA SER A 341 -9.12 4.23 -27.16
C SER A 341 -7.91 4.00 -28.08
N SER A 342 -7.32 5.10 -28.56
CA SER A 342 -6.08 5.08 -29.35
C SER A 342 -4.80 5.02 -28.50
N LEU A 343 -4.89 4.87 -27.17
CA LEU A 343 -3.73 4.84 -26.28
C LEU A 343 -2.87 3.60 -26.54
N ASN A 344 -1.61 3.81 -26.95
CA ASN A 344 -0.67 2.72 -27.18
C ASN A 344 0.25 2.52 -25.95
N ILE A 345 -0.13 1.57 -25.09
CA ILE A 345 0.60 1.27 -23.85
C ILE A 345 2.00 0.71 -24.14
N GLU A 346 2.19 -0.06 -25.21
CA GLU A 346 3.49 -0.65 -25.56
C GLU A 346 4.54 0.42 -25.91
N LYS A 347 4.14 1.56 -26.48
CA LYS A 347 5.05 2.68 -26.74
C LYS A 347 5.56 3.33 -25.45
N LEU A 348 4.72 3.39 -24.42
CA LEU A 348 5.07 3.95 -23.10
C LEU A 348 6.07 3.05 -22.34
N GLN A 349 6.12 1.77 -22.71
CA GLN A 349 6.99 0.76 -22.13
C GLN A 349 8.42 0.76 -22.71
N SER A 350 8.81 1.77 -23.50
CA SER A 350 10.15 1.83 -24.09
C SER A 350 11.24 2.13 -23.07
N GLU A 351 12.45 1.57 -23.26
CA GLU A 351 13.62 1.77 -22.37
C GLU A 351 14.05 3.23 -22.21
N LYS A 352 13.64 4.12 -23.14
CA LYS A 352 13.92 5.56 -23.07
C LYS A 352 12.98 6.32 -22.16
N SER A 353 11.89 5.68 -21.73
CA SER A 353 10.86 6.31 -20.89
C SER A 353 11.34 6.39 -19.45
N SER A 354 10.91 7.43 -18.74
CA SER A 354 11.19 7.55 -17.30
C SER A 354 10.68 6.33 -16.53
N ILE A 355 11.29 6.03 -15.38
CA ILE A 355 10.87 4.91 -14.51
C ILE A 355 9.38 5.02 -14.17
N LEU A 356 8.92 6.20 -13.78
CA LEU A 356 7.52 6.43 -13.43
C LEU A 356 6.58 6.18 -14.63
N THR A 357 6.96 6.60 -15.85
CA THR A 357 6.19 6.30 -17.07
C THR A 357 6.06 4.79 -17.31
N GLN A 358 7.15 4.03 -17.13
CA GLN A 358 7.13 2.59 -17.32
C GLN A 358 6.22 1.90 -16.30
N ILE A 359 6.27 2.32 -15.03
CA ILE A 359 5.41 1.79 -13.97
C ILE A 359 3.93 2.12 -14.23
N TYR A 360 3.61 3.36 -14.64
CA TYR A 360 2.24 3.69 -15.06
C TYR A 360 1.76 2.82 -16.22
N ALA A 361 2.61 2.58 -17.22
CA ALA A 361 2.25 1.75 -18.35
C ALA A 361 1.93 0.30 -17.93
N ASP A 362 2.75 -0.28 -17.04
CA ASP A 362 2.52 -1.62 -16.48
C ASP A 362 1.24 -1.66 -15.62
N ALA A 363 0.97 -0.62 -14.82
CA ALA A 363 -0.22 -0.49 -13.99
C ALA A 363 -1.53 -0.33 -14.81
N ILE A 364 -1.52 0.53 -15.82
CA ILE A 364 -2.66 0.71 -16.73
C ILE A 364 -2.90 -0.57 -17.52
N LYS A 365 -1.83 -1.24 -17.98
CA LYS A 365 -1.94 -2.53 -18.66
C LYS A 365 -2.63 -3.57 -17.78
N PHE A 366 -2.24 -3.68 -16.51
CA PHE A 366 -2.88 -4.58 -15.54
C PHE A 366 -4.39 -4.37 -15.49
N HIS A 367 -4.86 -3.14 -15.26
CA HIS A 367 -6.30 -2.87 -15.18
C HIS A 367 -7.04 -3.15 -16.49
N VAL A 368 -6.43 -2.83 -17.64
CA VAL A 368 -7.03 -3.12 -18.97
C VAL A 368 -7.27 -4.61 -19.21
N ILE A 369 -6.38 -5.47 -18.71
CA ILE A 369 -6.46 -6.92 -18.96
C ILE A 369 -6.98 -7.72 -17.76
N GLU A 370 -7.23 -7.09 -16.62
CA GLU A 370 -7.56 -7.74 -15.33
C GLU A 370 -8.71 -8.75 -15.44
N GLY A 371 -9.75 -8.45 -16.24
CA GLY A 371 -10.92 -9.32 -16.43
C GLY A 371 -10.64 -10.65 -17.15
N GLY A 372 -9.47 -10.81 -17.77
CA GLY A 372 -9.07 -12.02 -18.51
C GLY A 372 -7.58 -12.31 -18.42
N ILE A 373 -6.91 -11.81 -17.38
CA ILE A 373 -5.46 -11.85 -17.23
C ILE A 373 -4.97 -13.30 -17.01
N SER A 374 -3.86 -13.67 -17.68
CA SER A 374 -3.22 -14.96 -17.51
C SER A 374 -2.13 -14.94 -16.41
N THR A 375 -1.68 -16.13 -15.98
CA THR A 375 -0.53 -16.23 -15.05
C THR A 375 0.74 -15.66 -15.66
N GLU A 376 0.97 -15.88 -16.96
CA GLU A 376 2.11 -15.33 -17.71
C GLU A 376 2.10 -13.80 -17.73
N ASP A 377 0.91 -13.19 -17.88
CA ASP A 377 0.76 -11.72 -17.84
C ASP A 377 1.10 -11.16 -16.45
N ILE A 378 0.60 -11.79 -15.38
CA ILE A 378 0.89 -11.42 -13.99
C ILE A 378 2.41 -11.51 -13.73
N ASP A 379 3.02 -12.63 -14.09
CA ASP A 379 4.46 -12.84 -13.92
C ASP A 379 5.26 -11.78 -14.68
N HIS A 380 4.87 -11.47 -15.92
CA HIS A 380 5.55 -10.48 -16.73
C HIS A 380 5.41 -9.06 -16.15
N ILE A 381 4.21 -8.68 -15.68
CA ILE A 381 3.96 -7.37 -15.06
C ILE A 381 4.77 -7.21 -13.77
N LEU A 382 4.73 -8.20 -12.87
CA LEU A 382 5.50 -8.17 -11.62
C LEU A 382 7.01 -8.11 -11.89
N ASN A 383 7.53 -8.96 -12.78
CA ASN A 383 8.96 -8.96 -13.11
C ASN A 383 9.42 -7.62 -13.67
N ARG A 384 8.64 -7.01 -14.59
CA ARG A 384 8.99 -5.70 -15.15
C ARG A 384 8.99 -4.60 -14.10
N MET A 385 7.91 -4.47 -13.32
CA MET A 385 7.81 -3.41 -12.32
C MET A 385 8.98 -3.47 -11.33
N PHE A 386 9.26 -4.65 -10.76
CA PHE A 386 10.32 -4.79 -9.76
C PHE A 386 11.73 -4.75 -10.35
N THR A 387 11.94 -5.22 -11.59
CA THR A 387 13.24 -5.04 -12.28
C THR A 387 13.53 -3.57 -12.52
N THR A 388 12.51 -2.79 -12.89
CA THR A 388 12.62 -1.34 -13.06
C THR A 388 12.90 -0.65 -11.72
N LEU A 389 12.18 -1.00 -10.65
CA LEU A 389 12.40 -0.39 -9.33
C LEU A 389 13.78 -0.67 -8.73
N VAL A 390 14.34 -1.86 -8.98
CA VAL A 390 15.69 -2.24 -8.48
C VAL A 390 16.81 -1.37 -9.09
N THR A 391 16.52 -0.61 -10.15
CA THR A 391 17.48 0.35 -10.72
C THR A 391 17.63 1.63 -9.88
N LEU A 392 16.69 1.91 -8.98
CA LEU A 392 16.67 3.12 -8.14
C LEU A 392 17.74 3.07 -7.04
N ASN A 393 18.32 4.23 -6.73
CA ASN A 393 19.21 4.41 -5.59
C ASN A 393 18.44 5.06 -4.42
N LEU A 394 18.12 4.27 -3.40
CA LEU A 394 17.33 4.71 -2.24
C LEU A 394 18.04 5.79 -1.42
N ASP A 395 19.37 5.74 -1.31
CA ASP A 395 20.15 6.74 -0.58
C ASP A 395 20.11 8.10 -1.29
N ASP A 396 20.21 8.10 -2.62
CA ASP A 396 20.11 9.32 -3.42
C ASP A 396 18.71 9.94 -3.28
N ILE A 397 17.66 9.11 -3.41
CA ILE A 397 16.26 9.54 -3.22
C ILE A 397 16.10 10.21 -1.85
N LYS A 398 16.55 9.56 -0.78
CA LYS A 398 16.47 10.11 0.57
C LYS A 398 17.22 11.45 0.68
N SER A 399 18.43 11.52 0.16
CA SER A 399 19.25 12.74 0.24
C SER A 399 18.57 13.93 -0.48
N ASN A 400 17.94 13.67 -1.63
CA ASN A 400 17.25 14.68 -2.43
C ASN A 400 15.91 15.12 -1.84
N LEU A 401 15.26 14.27 -1.03
CA LEU A 401 14.05 14.63 -0.28
C LEU A 401 14.34 15.36 1.04
N THR A 402 15.54 15.21 1.59
CA THR A 402 15.94 15.80 2.89
C THR A 402 16.88 17.00 2.76
N GLY A 403 17.13 17.47 1.54
CA GLY A 403 17.90 18.70 1.28
C GLY A 403 17.29 19.92 2.00
N PRO A 404 18.10 20.93 2.36
CA PRO A 404 17.59 22.11 3.04
C PRO A 404 16.52 22.80 2.18
N ASP A 405 15.33 22.89 2.75
CA ASP A 405 14.19 23.60 2.18
C ASP A 405 14.56 25.07 1.96
N ASN A 406 14.56 25.49 0.70
CA ASN A 406 14.85 26.87 0.32
C ASN A 406 13.73 27.83 0.74
N ALA A 407 12.66 27.38 1.41
CA ALA A 407 11.56 28.21 1.91
C ALA A 407 12.00 29.38 2.84
N GLN A 408 13.21 29.33 3.40
CA GLN A 408 13.77 30.45 4.18
C GLN A 408 14.64 31.41 3.36
N HIS A 409 15.01 31.06 2.13
CA HIS A 409 15.74 31.94 1.23
C HIS A 409 14.77 32.91 0.54
N PRO A 410 15.16 34.18 0.32
CA PRO A 410 14.35 35.12 -0.45
C PRO A 410 14.01 34.50 -1.81
N ILE A 411 12.74 34.63 -2.23
CA ILE A 411 12.26 34.20 -3.56
C ILE A 411 13.28 34.66 -4.60
N GLN A 412 14.04 33.73 -5.18
CA GLN A 412 15.02 34.08 -6.19
C GLN A 412 14.25 34.61 -7.40
N LYS A 413 14.71 35.75 -7.95
CA LYS A 413 14.19 36.23 -9.24
C LYS A 413 14.34 35.10 -10.26
N LYS A 414 13.31 34.89 -11.11
CA LYS A 414 13.38 33.97 -12.25
C LYS A 414 14.75 34.15 -12.93
N PRO A 415 15.57 33.08 -13.08
CA PRO A 415 16.87 33.21 -13.73
C PRO A 415 16.68 33.77 -15.14
N GLU A 416 17.55 34.71 -15.54
CA GLU A 416 17.51 35.36 -16.86
C GLU A 416 17.71 34.36 -18.02
N THR A 417 18.21 33.17 -17.71
CA THR A 417 18.31 32.01 -18.59
C THR A 417 17.46 30.85 -18.06
N MET A 418 16.43 30.47 -18.82
CA MET A 418 15.64 29.27 -18.58
C MET A 418 16.56 28.04 -18.55
N GLN A 419 16.75 27.44 -17.37
CA GLN A 419 17.34 26.11 -17.23
C GLN A 419 16.35 25.02 -17.65
N ASP A 420 16.79 23.77 -17.64
CA ASP A 420 16.12 22.61 -18.25
C ASP A 420 14.64 22.45 -17.88
N ILE A 421 13.87 21.85 -18.80
CA ILE A 421 12.39 21.84 -18.90
C ILE A 421 11.69 21.24 -17.65
N ASP A 422 12.44 20.60 -16.75
CA ASP A 422 11.92 19.88 -15.58
C ASP A 422 12.05 20.67 -14.25
N GLN A 423 12.61 21.89 -14.22
CA GLN A 423 12.66 22.69 -12.98
C GLN A 423 11.27 23.25 -12.59
N PRO A 424 10.75 22.97 -11.39
CA PRO A 424 9.44 23.49 -10.94
C PRO A 424 9.47 25.00 -10.70
N LEU A 425 8.38 25.68 -11.11
CA LEU A 425 8.01 26.95 -10.50
C LEU A 425 7.65 26.68 -9.03
N GLY A 426 8.44 27.20 -8.10
CA GLY A 426 8.23 26.97 -6.66
C GLY A 426 9.48 26.70 -5.81
N GLY A 427 10.69 26.69 -6.40
CA GLY A 427 11.94 26.57 -5.61
C GLY A 427 12.34 25.14 -5.22
N GLU A 428 11.56 24.13 -5.63
CA GLU A 428 11.96 22.73 -5.59
C GLU A 428 13.04 22.45 -6.66
N SER A 429 14.05 21.63 -6.34
CA SER A 429 15.09 21.29 -7.32
C SER A 429 14.63 20.17 -8.26
N ALA A 430 15.26 20.06 -9.44
CA ALA A 430 14.96 18.97 -10.37
C ALA A 430 15.24 17.59 -9.73
N GLU A 431 16.24 17.50 -8.85
CA GLU A 431 16.59 16.30 -8.11
C GLU A 431 15.53 15.92 -7.07
N THR A 432 14.99 16.89 -6.32
CA THR A 432 13.89 16.65 -5.38
C THR A 432 12.63 16.21 -6.12
N TRP A 433 12.30 16.85 -7.24
CA TRP A 433 11.17 16.44 -8.08
C TRP A 433 11.34 15.00 -8.62
N GLN A 434 12.53 14.65 -9.11
CA GLN A 434 12.83 13.30 -9.59
C GLN A 434 12.78 12.27 -8.45
N ALA A 435 13.20 12.63 -7.25
CA ALA A 435 13.08 11.79 -6.07
C ALA A 435 11.61 11.54 -5.70
N LYS A 436 10.75 12.56 -5.74
CA LYS A 436 9.29 12.40 -5.57
C LYS A 436 8.68 11.47 -6.63
N CYS A 437 9.06 11.64 -7.90
CA CYS A 437 8.62 10.74 -8.97
C CYS A 437 9.04 9.28 -8.73
N SER A 438 10.23 9.07 -8.15
CA SER A 438 10.74 7.74 -7.81
C SER A 438 9.95 7.11 -6.66
N VAL A 439 9.57 7.91 -5.64
CA VAL A 439 8.67 7.45 -4.57
C VAL A 439 7.29 7.11 -5.13
N GLN A 440 6.72 7.95 -5.98
CA GLN A 440 5.42 7.69 -6.63
C GLN A 440 5.44 6.39 -7.45
N ALA A 441 6.56 6.11 -8.16
CA ALA A 441 6.74 4.86 -8.87
C ALA A 441 6.71 3.63 -7.93
N MET A 442 7.30 3.74 -6.73
CA MET A 442 7.23 2.69 -5.71
C MET A 442 5.79 2.51 -5.19
N GLU A 443 5.09 3.60 -4.90
CA GLU A 443 3.70 3.55 -4.42
C GLU A 443 2.79 2.81 -5.41
N ILE A 444 2.83 3.18 -6.70
CA ILE A 444 2.00 2.57 -7.73
C ILE A 444 2.32 1.07 -7.86
N ALA A 445 3.60 0.70 -7.89
CA ALA A 445 3.99 -0.70 -7.99
C ALA A 445 3.49 -1.52 -6.79
N ILE A 446 3.56 -0.97 -5.56
CA ILE A 446 3.06 -1.62 -4.35
C ILE A 446 1.53 -1.77 -4.42
N ASP A 447 0.81 -0.75 -4.86
CA ASP A 447 -0.65 -0.76 -4.95
C ASP A 447 -1.16 -1.74 -6.03
N VAL A 448 -0.50 -1.81 -7.18
CA VAL A 448 -0.79 -2.81 -8.23
C VAL A 448 -0.47 -4.21 -7.73
N THR A 449 0.67 -4.41 -7.07
CA THR A 449 1.06 -5.71 -6.51
C THR A 449 0.05 -6.21 -5.47
N THR A 450 -0.44 -5.31 -4.61
CA THR A 450 -1.49 -5.62 -3.64
C THR A 450 -2.80 -6.01 -4.34
N SER A 451 -3.15 -5.31 -5.43
CA SER A 451 -4.34 -5.64 -6.25
C SER A 451 -4.19 -7.01 -6.92
N ILE A 452 -2.99 -7.37 -7.36
CA ILE A 452 -2.67 -8.71 -7.88
C ILE A 452 -2.86 -9.78 -6.80
N TRP A 453 -2.45 -9.54 -5.54
CA TRP A 453 -2.70 -10.49 -4.44
C TRP A 453 -4.21 -10.70 -4.21
N GLU A 454 -4.99 -9.63 -4.20
CA GLU A 454 -6.45 -9.68 -4.05
C GLU A 454 -7.10 -10.46 -5.22
N LEU A 455 -6.64 -10.22 -6.45
CA LEU A 455 -7.10 -10.93 -7.63
C LEU A 455 -6.79 -12.43 -7.54
N LEU A 456 -5.57 -12.81 -7.17
CA LEU A 456 -5.17 -14.22 -7.07
C LEU A 456 -5.90 -14.96 -5.96
N ALA A 457 -6.26 -14.27 -4.88
CA ALA A 457 -6.99 -14.86 -3.78
C ALA A 457 -8.51 -15.05 -4.05
N THR A 458 -9.05 -14.39 -5.08
CA THR A 458 -10.47 -14.42 -5.44
C THR A 458 -10.76 -15.02 -6.81
N GLY A 459 -9.78 -14.99 -7.71
CA GLY A 459 -9.90 -15.41 -9.10
C GLY A 459 -9.69 -16.91 -9.31
N PRO A 460 -9.95 -17.41 -10.53
CA PRO A 460 -9.73 -18.81 -10.90
C PRO A 460 -8.25 -19.15 -11.10
N ILE A 461 -7.36 -18.17 -10.97
CA ILE A 461 -5.94 -18.29 -11.28
C ILE A 461 -5.23 -19.09 -10.19
N ASN A 462 -4.45 -20.10 -10.58
CA ASN A 462 -3.66 -20.86 -9.64
C ASN A 462 -2.42 -20.06 -9.21
N ALA A 463 -2.47 -19.49 -8.01
CA ALA A 463 -1.38 -18.71 -7.43
C ALA A 463 -0.05 -19.47 -7.33
N SER A 464 -0.04 -20.82 -7.32
CA SER A 464 1.21 -21.59 -7.25
C SER A 464 2.15 -21.34 -8.43
N GLU A 465 1.61 -20.99 -9.60
CA GLU A 465 2.39 -20.83 -10.84
C GLU A 465 3.34 -19.63 -10.78
N ILE A 466 2.95 -18.57 -10.09
CA ILE A 466 3.72 -17.32 -10.00
C ILE A 466 4.71 -17.28 -8.85
N MET A 467 4.73 -18.29 -7.97
CA MET A 467 5.49 -18.29 -6.71
C MET A 467 6.99 -18.12 -6.91
N THR A 468 7.52 -18.55 -8.07
CA THR A 468 8.93 -18.34 -8.42
C THR A 468 9.25 -16.85 -8.52
N THR A 469 8.45 -16.08 -9.27
CA THR A 469 8.58 -14.62 -9.37
C THR A 469 8.40 -13.97 -8.02
N VAL A 470 7.41 -14.41 -7.23
CA VAL A 470 7.14 -13.88 -5.89
C VAL A 470 8.37 -14.01 -4.99
N PHE A 471 8.97 -15.19 -4.90
CA PHE A 471 10.07 -15.43 -3.96
C PHE A 471 11.44 -14.94 -4.43
N LEU A 472 11.68 -14.87 -5.74
CA LEU A 472 12.98 -14.45 -6.27
C LEU A 472 13.08 -12.95 -6.51
N VAL A 473 11.94 -12.27 -6.75
CA VAL A 473 11.91 -10.87 -7.15
C VAL A 473 11.08 -10.04 -6.19
N VAL A 474 9.76 -10.31 -6.12
CA VAL A 474 8.81 -9.39 -5.48
C VAL A 474 9.03 -9.31 -3.97
N TYR A 475 9.01 -10.45 -3.26
CA TYR A 475 9.14 -10.48 -1.81
C TYR A 475 10.48 -9.91 -1.32
N PRO A 476 11.66 -10.30 -1.89
CA PRO A 476 12.93 -9.67 -1.53
C PRO A 476 12.94 -8.16 -1.72
N SER A 477 12.39 -7.65 -2.83
CA SER A 477 12.30 -6.21 -3.10
C SER A 477 11.42 -5.48 -2.08
N LEU A 478 10.23 -6.01 -1.76
CA LEU A 478 9.33 -5.43 -0.76
C LEU A 478 9.96 -5.43 0.64
N MET A 479 10.64 -6.51 1.03
CA MET A 479 11.30 -6.60 2.32
C MET A 479 12.48 -5.65 2.44
N GLU A 480 13.26 -5.44 1.37
CA GLU A 480 14.37 -4.48 1.39
C GLU A 480 13.88 -3.04 1.46
N LEU A 481 12.81 -2.70 0.73
CA LEU A 481 12.13 -1.40 0.86
C LEU A 481 11.60 -1.19 2.28
N LEU A 482 10.99 -2.21 2.89
CA LEU A 482 10.46 -2.13 4.26
C LEU A 482 11.58 -1.92 5.29
N LYS A 483 12.74 -2.57 5.12
CA LYS A 483 13.91 -2.31 5.97
C LYS A 483 14.43 -0.89 5.79
N PHE A 484 14.55 -0.41 4.55
CA PHE A 484 14.98 0.96 4.30
C PHE A 484 14.01 1.97 4.94
N GLU A 485 12.71 1.72 4.82
CA GLU A 485 11.64 2.52 5.43
C GLU A 485 11.79 2.61 6.95
N SER A 486 12.11 1.50 7.62
CA SER A 486 12.27 1.46 9.08
C SER A 486 13.39 2.39 9.59
N ALA A 487 14.42 2.62 8.77
CA ALA A 487 15.57 3.45 9.11
C ALA A 487 15.46 4.90 8.61
N ASN A 488 14.69 5.14 7.54
CA ASN A 488 14.76 6.39 6.78
C ASN A 488 13.42 7.11 6.61
N ASN A 489 12.29 6.43 6.80
CA ASN A 489 10.92 6.95 6.71
C ASN A 489 10.63 7.75 5.43
N LEU A 490 10.38 7.06 4.31
CA LEU A 490 9.92 7.64 3.05
C LEU A 490 8.39 7.81 2.99
N GLY A 491 7.64 7.35 4.00
CA GLY A 491 6.17 7.41 4.01
C GLY A 491 5.51 6.20 3.34
N LEU A 492 6.25 5.11 3.14
CA LEU A 492 5.80 3.89 2.45
C LEU A 492 5.36 2.76 3.39
N ALA A 493 5.59 2.90 4.71
CA ALA A 493 5.39 1.83 5.69
C ALA A 493 3.99 1.18 5.65
N GLU A 494 2.92 1.99 5.69
CA GLU A 494 1.54 1.49 5.71
C GLU A 494 1.24 0.64 4.45
N ARG A 495 1.60 1.14 3.25
CA ARG A 495 1.37 0.45 1.98
C ARG A 495 2.18 -0.83 1.84
N LEU A 496 3.46 -0.79 2.21
CA LEU A 496 4.33 -1.97 2.18
C LEU A 496 3.79 -3.07 3.09
N LEU A 497 3.39 -2.71 4.31
CA LEU A 497 2.84 -3.66 5.28
C LEU A 497 1.47 -4.17 4.87
N GLN A 498 0.61 -3.36 4.25
CA GLN A 498 -0.64 -3.83 3.66
C GLN A 498 -0.38 -4.86 2.54
N CYS A 499 0.52 -4.55 1.62
CA CYS A 499 0.90 -5.43 0.52
C CYS A 499 1.44 -6.79 1.03
N LEU A 500 2.38 -6.74 1.99
CA LEU A 500 2.96 -7.93 2.60
C LEU A 500 1.96 -8.71 3.45
N ASN A 501 1.06 -8.03 4.17
CA ASN A 501 -0.04 -8.69 4.88
C ASN A 501 -0.93 -9.46 3.91
N ASN A 502 -1.32 -8.85 2.78
CA ASN A 502 -2.13 -9.54 1.77
C ASN A 502 -1.40 -10.74 1.17
N LEU A 503 -0.07 -10.65 0.99
CA LEU A 503 0.74 -11.80 0.60
C LEU A 503 0.71 -12.91 1.67
N CYS A 504 0.77 -12.58 2.97
CA CYS A 504 0.66 -13.58 4.03
C CYS A 504 -0.66 -14.36 3.98
N TRP A 505 -1.76 -13.65 3.74
CA TRP A 505 -3.08 -14.29 3.58
C TRP A 505 -3.20 -15.09 2.29
N LEU A 506 -2.66 -14.60 1.17
CA LEU A 506 -2.60 -15.34 -0.09
C LEU A 506 -1.87 -16.68 0.09
N MET A 507 -0.78 -16.71 0.85
CA MET A 507 0.00 -17.94 1.07
C MET A 507 -0.76 -19.03 1.82
N LEU A 508 -1.74 -18.67 2.66
CA LEU A 508 -2.64 -19.64 3.30
C LEU A 508 -3.64 -20.28 2.31
N MET A 509 -3.80 -19.69 1.13
CA MET A 509 -4.66 -20.18 0.06
C MET A 509 -3.90 -21.05 -0.95
N VAL A 510 -2.56 -21.00 -0.95
CA VAL A 510 -1.71 -21.82 -1.80
C VAL A 510 -1.55 -23.21 -1.17
N ASP A 511 -1.96 -24.25 -1.90
CA ASP A 511 -1.90 -25.64 -1.44
C ASP A 511 -1.04 -26.50 -2.39
N PRO A 512 0.05 -27.15 -1.90
CA PRO A 512 0.60 -27.03 -0.56
C PRO A 512 1.32 -25.68 -0.35
N ILE A 513 1.39 -25.22 0.90
CA ILE A 513 2.15 -24.02 1.27
C ILE A 513 3.62 -24.19 0.82
N PRO A 514 4.20 -23.25 0.07
CA PRO A 514 5.58 -23.36 -0.41
C PRO A 514 6.59 -23.47 0.74
N THR A 515 7.59 -24.34 0.60
CA THR A 515 8.62 -24.52 1.65
C THR A 515 9.43 -23.24 1.88
N GLN A 516 9.70 -22.47 0.81
CA GLN A 516 10.35 -21.16 0.88
C GLN A 516 9.61 -20.18 1.79
N TRP A 517 8.29 -20.30 1.91
CA TRP A 517 7.47 -19.40 2.73
C TRP A 517 7.80 -19.45 4.22
N HIS A 518 8.35 -20.57 4.71
CA HIS A 518 8.72 -20.72 6.12
C HIS A 518 9.77 -19.67 6.54
N GLN A 519 10.81 -19.48 5.73
CA GLN A 519 11.84 -18.48 6.01
C GLN A 519 11.30 -17.05 5.86
N CYS A 520 10.43 -16.83 4.87
CA CYS A 520 9.75 -15.54 4.68
C CYS A 520 8.91 -15.16 5.90
N CYS A 521 8.14 -16.10 6.47
CA CYS A 521 7.35 -15.86 7.68
C CYS A 521 8.20 -15.35 8.85
N LEU A 522 9.37 -15.94 9.09
CA LEU A 522 10.26 -15.51 10.18
C LEU A 522 10.80 -14.09 9.96
N GLN A 523 11.20 -13.77 8.73
CA GLN A 523 11.65 -12.42 8.37
C GLN A 523 10.52 -11.39 8.50
N MET A 524 9.33 -11.75 8.04
CA MET A 524 8.14 -10.89 8.13
C MET A 524 7.75 -10.66 9.59
N TRP A 525 7.82 -11.69 10.44
CA TRP A 525 7.57 -11.55 11.88
C TRP A 525 8.51 -10.55 12.56
N ASP A 526 9.80 -10.61 12.23
CA ASP A 526 10.79 -9.69 12.78
C ASP A 526 10.53 -8.24 12.32
N ALA A 527 10.14 -8.06 11.05
CA ALA A 527 9.72 -6.75 10.55
C ALA A 527 8.46 -6.22 11.25
N CYS A 528 7.43 -7.05 11.41
CA CYS A 528 6.22 -6.71 12.17
C CYS A 528 6.52 -6.34 13.62
N SER A 529 7.52 -6.97 14.25
CA SER A 529 7.93 -6.66 15.62
C SER A 529 8.53 -5.25 15.74
N ILE A 530 9.22 -4.76 14.70
CA ILE A 530 9.76 -3.39 14.65
C ILE A 530 8.61 -2.41 14.48
N PHE A 531 7.82 -2.56 13.41
CA PHE A 531 6.75 -1.62 13.07
C PHE A 531 5.58 -1.66 14.05
N GLY A 532 5.31 -2.79 14.70
CA GLY A 532 4.27 -2.95 15.71
C GLY A 532 4.45 -2.08 16.96
N THR A 533 5.63 -1.48 17.16
CA THR A 533 5.90 -0.53 18.25
C THR A 533 5.37 0.88 17.98
N THR A 534 4.96 1.20 16.75
CA THR A 534 4.43 2.51 16.37
C THR A 534 3.14 2.86 17.11
N ASN A 535 2.78 4.15 17.16
CA ASN A 535 1.47 4.59 17.65
C ASN A 535 0.40 4.62 16.56
N ASP A 536 0.80 4.46 15.28
CA ASP A 536 -0.12 4.38 14.16
C ASP A 536 -0.92 3.05 14.19
N ILE A 537 -2.23 3.17 14.38
CA ILE A 537 -3.11 2.01 14.51
C ILE A 537 -3.29 1.27 13.17
N ALA A 538 -3.17 1.94 12.02
CA ALA A 538 -3.26 1.30 10.71
C ALA A 538 -2.06 0.40 10.46
N ILE A 539 -0.85 0.92 10.71
CA ILE A 539 0.39 0.13 10.63
C ILE A 539 0.33 -1.06 11.60
N LYS A 540 -0.08 -0.84 12.84
CA LYS A 540 -0.27 -1.91 13.83
C LYS A 540 -1.25 -2.97 13.34
N THR A 541 -2.37 -2.57 12.75
CA THR A 541 -3.38 -3.48 12.21
C THR A 541 -2.76 -4.38 11.16
N HIS A 542 -2.03 -3.84 10.18
CA HIS A 542 -1.34 -4.66 9.17
C HIS A 542 -0.30 -5.61 9.78
N CYS A 543 0.49 -5.16 10.76
CA CYS A 543 1.47 -6.01 11.43
C CYS A 543 0.83 -7.18 12.18
N VAL A 544 -0.18 -6.91 13.01
CA VAL A 544 -0.87 -7.96 13.80
C VAL A 544 -1.62 -8.91 12.87
N ASN A 545 -2.20 -8.41 11.78
CA ASN A 545 -2.89 -9.23 10.80
C ASN A 545 -1.91 -10.17 10.05
N ALA A 546 -0.73 -9.67 9.69
CA ALA A 546 0.32 -10.50 9.11
C ALA A 546 0.81 -11.56 10.11
N CYS A 547 1.03 -11.18 11.38
CA CYS A 547 1.39 -12.13 12.43
C CYS A 547 0.30 -13.20 12.64
N TRP A 548 -0.97 -12.83 12.55
CA TRP A 548 -2.08 -13.78 12.62
C TRP A 548 -2.00 -14.81 11.48
N ALA A 549 -1.82 -14.36 10.24
CA ALA A 549 -1.65 -15.26 9.10
C ALA A 549 -0.40 -16.16 9.24
N ILE A 550 0.71 -15.61 9.75
CA ILE A 550 1.94 -16.37 10.01
C ILE A 550 1.72 -17.46 11.07
N CYS A 551 1.02 -17.16 12.17
CA CYS A 551 0.68 -18.17 13.18
C CYS A 551 -0.15 -19.32 12.59
N LYS A 552 -1.05 -19.03 11.63
CA LYS A 552 -1.81 -20.07 10.92
C LYS A 552 -0.92 -20.89 9.97
N ALA A 553 0.14 -20.30 9.41
CA ALA A 553 1.04 -20.98 8.48
C ALA A 553 2.09 -21.87 9.19
N ILE A 554 2.76 -21.34 10.22
CA ILE A 554 3.92 -21.98 10.88
C ILE A 554 3.86 -21.87 12.41
N GLY A 555 2.66 -22.06 12.99
CA GLY A 555 2.37 -21.85 14.40
C GLY A 555 3.40 -22.43 15.39
N PRO A 556 3.73 -23.73 15.33
CA PRO A 556 4.70 -24.36 16.24
C PRO A 556 6.07 -23.68 16.22
N GLU A 557 6.55 -23.25 15.05
CA GLU A 557 7.85 -22.62 14.86
C GLU A 557 7.89 -21.19 15.39
N VAL A 558 6.80 -20.43 15.27
CA VAL A 558 6.73 -19.04 15.77
C VAL A 558 6.29 -18.93 17.23
N THR A 559 5.79 -20.01 17.83
CA THR A 559 5.37 -20.02 19.25
C THR A 559 6.48 -19.52 20.18
N SER A 560 7.74 -19.82 19.87
CA SER A 560 8.91 -19.36 20.64
C SER A 560 9.16 -17.84 20.57
N LYS A 561 8.65 -17.16 19.54
CA LYS A 561 8.76 -15.71 19.35
C LYS A 561 7.60 -14.95 19.99
N ILE A 562 6.51 -15.63 20.33
CA ILE A 562 5.38 -15.04 21.04
C ILE A 562 5.76 -15.03 22.53
N ASN A 563 5.59 -13.88 23.19
CA ASN A 563 5.74 -13.80 24.63
C ASN A 563 4.49 -13.15 25.26
N PRO A 564 4.17 -13.48 26.53
CA PRO A 564 2.98 -12.93 27.20
C PRO A 564 2.94 -11.40 27.24
N GLY A 565 4.10 -10.73 27.33
CA GLY A 565 4.17 -9.27 27.37
C GLY A 565 3.70 -8.59 26.08
N ALA A 566 4.03 -9.16 24.91
CA ALA A 566 3.56 -8.68 23.62
C ALA A 566 2.03 -8.84 23.49
N ILE A 567 1.48 -9.95 24.00
CA ILE A 567 0.02 -10.17 24.04
C ILE A 567 -0.66 -9.11 24.89
N SER A 568 -0.16 -8.87 26.11
CA SER A 568 -0.69 -7.83 27.01
C SER A 568 -0.64 -6.43 26.38
N GLN A 569 0.41 -6.10 25.61
CA GLN A 569 0.49 -4.81 24.89
C GLN A 569 -0.58 -4.68 23.79
N THR A 570 -0.86 -5.75 23.04
CA THR A 570 -1.95 -5.78 22.06
C THR A 570 -3.32 -5.69 22.74
N VAL A 571 -3.49 -6.32 23.92
CA VAL A 571 -4.71 -6.18 24.74
C VAL A 571 -4.92 -4.73 25.16
N GLU A 572 -3.89 -4.07 25.69
CA GLU A 572 -3.98 -2.67 26.13
C GLU A 572 -4.35 -1.73 24.97
N THR A 573 -3.74 -1.93 23.80
CA THR A 573 -4.09 -1.18 22.59
C THR A 573 -5.55 -1.41 22.19
N SER A 574 -6.03 -2.65 22.29
CA SER A 574 -7.42 -3.01 21.99
C SER A 574 -8.42 -2.43 23.00
N ARG A 575 -8.07 -2.37 24.28
CA ARG A 575 -8.89 -1.70 25.30
C ARG A 575 -9.03 -0.20 25.03
N LYS A 576 -7.94 0.47 24.61
CA LYS A 576 -7.99 1.87 24.19
C LYS A 576 -8.91 2.07 22.98
N ALA A 577 -8.76 1.24 21.95
CA ALA A 577 -9.62 1.27 20.76
C ALA A 577 -11.10 1.08 21.12
N LEU A 578 -11.41 0.08 21.95
CA LEU A 578 -12.78 -0.19 22.41
C LEU A 578 -13.37 0.98 23.21
N ASN A 579 -12.58 1.63 24.06
CA ASN A 579 -13.02 2.81 24.81
C ASN A 579 -13.29 4.01 23.89
N GLN A 580 -12.43 4.25 22.89
CA GLN A 580 -12.66 5.31 21.90
C GLN A 580 -13.94 5.09 21.10
N LEU A 581 -14.20 3.85 20.68
CA LEU A 581 -15.43 3.45 20.00
C LEU A 581 -16.67 3.70 20.87
N ARG A 582 -16.61 3.41 22.17
CA ARG A 582 -17.71 3.69 23.12
C ARG A 582 -18.01 5.18 23.27
N THR A 583 -17.02 6.04 23.09
CA THR A 583 -17.16 7.50 23.20
C THR A 583 -17.48 8.22 21.88
N GLY A 584 -17.59 7.49 20.76
CA GLY A 584 -17.85 8.06 19.43
C GLY A 584 -16.57 8.54 18.73
N ALA A 585 -15.76 7.60 18.24
CA ALA A 585 -14.53 7.88 17.51
C ALA A 585 -14.78 8.33 16.06
N GLU A 586 -13.93 9.23 15.54
CA GLU A 586 -13.95 9.65 14.13
C GLU A 586 -13.57 8.49 13.18
N ASP A 587 -12.57 7.67 13.56
CA ASP A 587 -12.08 6.52 12.78
C ASP A 587 -12.70 5.17 13.23
N ALA A 588 -14.01 5.12 13.43
CA ALA A 588 -14.69 3.93 13.97
C ALA A 588 -14.44 2.65 13.15
N ASP A 589 -14.35 2.75 11.82
CA ASP A 589 -14.09 1.61 10.93
C ASP A 589 -12.71 0.99 11.17
N LEU A 590 -11.67 1.84 11.30
CA LEU A 590 -10.29 1.39 11.51
C LEU A 590 -10.12 0.74 12.88
N LEU A 591 -10.77 1.30 13.92
CA LEU A 591 -10.75 0.71 15.27
C LEU A 591 -11.50 -0.62 15.31
N THR A 592 -12.60 -0.75 14.55
CA THR A 592 -13.35 -2.01 14.44
C THR A 592 -12.50 -3.07 13.71
N GLU A 593 -11.81 -2.68 12.64
CA GLU A 593 -10.86 -3.54 11.90
C GLU A 593 -9.71 -4.02 12.78
N TRP A 594 -9.14 -3.13 13.60
CA TRP A 594 -8.15 -3.48 14.62
C TRP A 594 -8.68 -4.54 15.61
N LEU A 595 -9.89 -4.35 16.16
CA LEU A 595 -10.46 -5.28 17.14
C LEU A 595 -10.71 -6.67 16.54
N VAL A 596 -11.18 -6.77 15.30
CA VAL A 596 -11.31 -8.05 14.58
C VAL A 596 -9.95 -8.72 14.44
N THR A 597 -8.96 -7.96 13.96
CA THR A 597 -7.60 -8.45 13.73
C THR A 597 -6.94 -8.95 15.01
N ALA A 598 -7.05 -8.19 16.10
CA ALA A 598 -6.49 -8.53 17.39
C ALA A 598 -7.14 -9.79 17.98
N ALA A 599 -8.48 -9.92 17.87
CA ALA A 599 -9.20 -11.11 18.32
C ALA A 599 -8.66 -12.38 17.65
N GLY A 600 -8.61 -12.38 16.32
CA GLY A 600 -8.08 -13.50 15.53
C GLY A 600 -6.64 -13.86 15.89
N PHE A 601 -5.77 -12.84 16.02
CA PHE A 601 -4.39 -13.02 16.44
C PHE A 601 -4.27 -13.67 17.82
N PHE A 602 -5.07 -13.24 18.81
CA PHE A 602 -4.97 -13.78 20.18
C PHE A 602 -5.17 -15.28 20.23
N ALA A 603 -6.19 -15.81 19.57
CA ALA A 603 -6.43 -17.26 19.54
C ALA A 603 -5.24 -18.00 18.93
N SER A 604 -4.73 -17.51 17.79
CA SER A 604 -3.60 -18.14 17.11
C SER A 604 -2.28 -18.00 17.88
N ALA A 605 -2.19 -17.03 18.79
CA ALA A 605 -1.00 -16.78 19.60
C ALA A 605 -0.97 -17.60 20.91
N VAL A 606 -2.12 -17.82 21.56
CA VAL A 606 -2.16 -18.47 22.89
C VAL A 606 -2.43 -19.96 22.84
N VAL A 607 -3.17 -20.46 21.84
CA VAL A 607 -3.51 -21.88 21.72
C VAL A 607 -2.26 -22.77 21.59
N PRO A 608 -1.21 -22.41 20.82
CA PRO A 608 0.03 -23.19 20.80
C PRO A 608 0.75 -23.28 22.16
N ALA A 609 0.49 -22.33 23.06
CA ALA A 609 1.04 -22.27 24.40
C ALA A 609 0.08 -22.81 25.47
N ALA A 610 -0.92 -23.61 25.09
CA ALA A 610 -1.98 -24.11 25.98
C ALA A 610 -1.51 -24.96 27.18
N HIS A 611 -0.26 -25.42 27.17
CA HIS A 611 0.35 -26.18 28.26
C HIS A 611 1.41 -25.40 29.05
N ASP A 612 1.60 -24.11 28.77
CA ASP A 612 2.57 -23.24 29.46
C ASP A 612 1.86 -22.34 30.49
N PRO A 613 2.03 -22.57 31.81
CA PRO A 613 1.43 -21.75 32.85
C PRO A 613 1.83 -20.26 32.80
N ALA A 614 2.94 -19.91 32.15
CA ALA A 614 3.37 -18.52 32.00
C ALA A 614 2.38 -17.66 31.19
N TYR A 615 1.53 -18.30 30.38
CA TYR A 615 0.54 -17.60 29.55
C TYR A 615 -0.79 -17.32 30.28
N VAL A 616 -1.04 -17.93 31.43
CA VAL A 616 -2.32 -17.78 32.17
C VAL A 616 -2.69 -16.31 32.42
N PRO A 617 -1.77 -15.42 32.88
CA PRO A 617 -2.11 -14.00 33.09
C PRO A 617 -2.53 -13.29 31.79
N ALA A 618 -1.80 -13.52 30.69
CA ALA A 618 -2.10 -12.92 29.40
C ALA A 618 -3.43 -13.45 28.84
N VAL A 619 -3.71 -14.75 28.97
CA VAL A 619 -4.98 -15.36 28.55
C VAL A 619 -6.16 -14.80 29.35
N LYS A 620 -5.97 -14.50 30.64
CA LYS A 620 -6.99 -13.83 31.46
C LYS A 620 -7.32 -12.42 30.93
N GLU A 621 -6.30 -11.64 30.56
CA GLU A 621 -6.49 -10.31 29.96
C GLU A 621 -7.18 -10.39 28.59
N VAL A 622 -6.78 -11.35 27.75
CA VAL A 622 -7.38 -11.64 26.43
C VAL A 622 -8.85 -12.03 26.58
N GLY A 623 -9.15 -13.02 27.43
CA GLY A 623 -10.52 -13.52 27.64
C GLY A 623 -11.47 -12.40 28.09
N SER A 624 -11.02 -11.56 29.01
CA SER A 624 -11.79 -10.40 29.49
C SER A 624 -12.07 -9.41 28.35
N LEU A 625 -11.07 -9.07 27.54
CA LEU A 625 -11.23 -8.17 26.40
C LEU A 625 -12.18 -8.74 25.34
N LEU A 626 -12.09 -10.04 25.03
CA LEU A 626 -12.95 -10.69 24.03
C LEU A 626 -14.42 -10.66 24.47
N VAL A 627 -14.71 -10.96 25.74
CA VAL A 627 -16.05 -10.86 26.33
C VAL A 627 -16.56 -9.41 26.26
N ASP A 628 -15.74 -8.43 26.66
CA ASP A 628 -16.10 -7.00 26.56
C ASP A 628 -16.39 -6.56 25.13
N SER A 629 -15.65 -7.12 24.16
CA SER A 629 -15.80 -6.84 22.73
C SER A 629 -17.10 -7.42 22.19
N VAL A 630 -17.48 -8.64 22.59
CA VAL A 630 -18.79 -9.22 22.27
C VAL A 630 -19.91 -8.38 22.89
N GLN A 631 -19.81 -8.04 24.17
CA GLN A 631 -20.84 -7.27 24.87
C GLN A 631 -21.09 -5.89 24.25
N TRP A 632 -20.04 -5.23 23.77
CA TRP A 632 -20.17 -3.97 23.04
C TRP A 632 -20.74 -4.18 21.63
N SER A 633 -20.18 -5.12 20.87
CA SER A 633 -20.51 -5.29 19.44
C SER A 633 -21.91 -5.81 19.16
N VAL A 634 -22.54 -6.56 20.07
CA VAL A 634 -23.92 -7.04 19.91
C VAL A 634 -24.95 -5.91 19.76
N ASP A 635 -24.66 -4.72 20.28
CA ASP A 635 -25.53 -3.55 20.19
C ASP A 635 -25.21 -2.65 18.99
N GLN A 636 -24.13 -2.93 18.25
CA GLN A 636 -23.60 -2.05 17.20
C GLN A 636 -23.76 -2.69 15.82
N GLN A 637 -24.58 -2.08 14.95
CA GLN A 637 -24.84 -2.62 13.60
C GLN A 637 -23.60 -2.67 12.68
N SER A 638 -22.60 -1.82 12.92
CA SER A 638 -21.35 -1.83 12.14
C SER A 638 -20.28 -2.77 12.70
N ALA A 639 -20.47 -3.34 13.90
CA ALA A 639 -19.43 -4.10 14.59
C ALA A 639 -19.63 -5.62 14.56
N HIS A 640 -20.48 -6.14 13.66
CA HIS A 640 -20.75 -7.58 13.58
C HIS A 640 -19.49 -8.44 13.38
N GLY A 641 -18.47 -7.91 12.68
CA GLY A 641 -17.17 -8.58 12.53
C GLY A 641 -16.47 -8.81 13.87
N VAL A 642 -16.50 -7.81 14.77
CA VAL A 642 -15.90 -7.90 16.11
C VAL A 642 -16.61 -8.96 16.93
N MET A 643 -17.95 -9.01 16.87
CA MET A 643 -18.74 -10.03 17.55
C MET A 643 -18.35 -11.44 17.08
N VAL A 644 -18.33 -11.66 15.76
CA VAL A 644 -18.05 -12.97 15.15
C VAL A 644 -16.65 -13.45 15.50
N GLU A 645 -15.64 -12.62 15.28
CA GLU A 645 -14.26 -13.04 15.49
C GLU A 645 -13.97 -13.23 16.99
N SER A 646 -14.47 -12.34 17.86
CA SER A 646 -14.29 -12.50 19.31
C SER A 646 -14.91 -13.80 19.83
N LEU A 647 -16.09 -14.18 19.32
CA LEU A 647 -16.73 -15.45 19.65
C LEU A 647 -15.90 -16.65 19.16
N ASN A 648 -15.44 -16.63 17.90
CA ASN A 648 -14.57 -17.68 17.37
C ASN A 648 -13.28 -17.83 18.19
N SER A 649 -12.65 -16.72 18.55
CA SER A 649 -11.46 -16.74 19.39
C SER A 649 -11.73 -17.31 20.78
N LEU A 650 -12.89 -17.01 21.39
CA LEU A 650 -13.28 -17.61 22.67
C LEU A 650 -13.47 -19.13 22.56
N TYR A 651 -14.01 -19.62 21.44
CA TYR A 651 -14.17 -21.06 21.21
C TYR A 651 -12.82 -21.76 21.05
N ASP A 652 -11.91 -21.15 20.29
CA ASP A 652 -10.59 -21.71 20.02
C ASP A 652 -9.73 -21.72 21.30
N ILE A 653 -9.77 -20.65 22.09
CA ILE A 653 -8.99 -20.54 23.34
C ILE A 653 -9.55 -21.50 24.39
N PHE A 654 -10.85 -21.48 24.69
CA PHE A 654 -11.43 -22.23 25.80
C PHE A 654 -12.09 -23.55 25.37
N GLY A 655 -11.61 -24.13 24.27
CA GLY A 655 -12.17 -25.34 23.65
C GLY A 655 -11.89 -26.65 24.38
N ASP A 656 -10.93 -26.67 25.30
CA ASP A 656 -10.44 -27.89 25.96
C ASP A 656 -10.14 -27.63 27.45
N ALA A 657 -10.75 -28.43 28.34
CA ALA A 657 -10.51 -28.36 29.78
C ALA A 657 -9.09 -28.76 30.21
N ASP A 658 -8.32 -29.46 29.37
CA ASP A 658 -6.93 -29.86 29.68
C ASP A 658 -5.94 -28.69 29.53
N TYR A 659 -6.37 -27.56 28.98
CA TYR A 659 -5.53 -26.37 28.86
C TYR A 659 -5.29 -25.72 30.22
N VAL A 660 -4.04 -25.33 30.50
CA VAL A 660 -3.62 -24.85 31.84
C VAL A 660 -4.33 -23.57 32.28
N TYR A 661 -4.92 -22.84 31.34
CA TYR A 661 -5.66 -21.62 31.59
C TYR A 661 -7.19 -21.82 31.67
N ASP A 662 -7.75 -22.99 31.33
CA ASP A 662 -9.21 -23.19 31.32
C ASP A 662 -9.80 -23.03 32.73
N GLU A 663 -9.27 -23.77 33.71
CA GLU A 663 -9.70 -23.65 35.10
C GLU A 663 -9.49 -22.24 35.70
N PRO A 664 -8.27 -21.66 35.71
CA PRO A 664 -8.03 -20.37 36.35
C PRO A 664 -8.66 -19.17 35.63
N VAL A 665 -9.06 -19.31 34.36
CA VAL A 665 -9.64 -18.21 33.58
C VAL A 665 -11.11 -18.48 33.28
N PHE A 666 -11.44 -19.48 32.47
CA PHE A 666 -12.81 -19.70 32.00
C PHE A 666 -13.78 -20.00 33.15
N VAL A 667 -13.38 -20.84 34.09
CA VAL A 667 -14.23 -21.29 35.20
C VAL A 667 -14.28 -20.27 36.32
N GLN A 668 -13.11 -19.85 36.82
CA GLN A 668 -13.03 -18.96 37.96
C GLN A 668 -13.57 -17.56 37.65
N GLU A 669 -13.41 -17.07 36.41
CA GLU A 669 -14.01 -15.80 35.96
C GLU A 669 -15.46 -15.96 35.47
N GLN A 670 -16.04 -17.16 35.59
CA GLN A 670 -17.45 -17.45 35.29
C GLN A 670 -17.89 -17.13 33.84
N TYR A 671 -17.01 -17.31 32.86
CA TYR A 671 -17.32 -16.98 31.46
C TYR A 671 -18.50 -17.76 30.90
N ILE A 672 -18.73 -18.99 31.36
CA ILE A 672 -19.92 -19.77 30.98
C ILE A 672 -21.23 -19.02 31.28
N ARG A 673 -21.32 -18.36 32.43
CA ARG A 673 -22.51 -17.59 32.83
C ARG A 673 -22.65 -16.34 31.97
N VAL A 674 -21.55 -15.61 31.77
CA VAL A 674 -21.55 -14.39 30.95
C VAL A 674 -21.98 -14.70 29.51
N LEU A 675 -21.45 -15.78 28.92
CA LEU A 675 -21.80 -16.19 27.56
C LEU A 675 -23.25 -16.70 27.45
N GLN A 676 -23.79 -17.37 28.47
CA GLN A 676 -25.22 -17.72 28.53
C GLN A 676 -26.12 -16.49 28.57
N GLU A 677 -25.73 -15.45 29.32
CA GLU A 677 -26.46 -14.18 29.39
C GLU A 677 -26.38 -13.39 28.07
N LEU A 678 -25.26 -13.50 27.34
CA LEU A 678 -25.07 -12.86 26.03
C LEU A 678 -25.74 -13.60 24.87
N GLU A 679 -25.94 -14.92 24.96
CA GLU A 679 -26.45 -15.75 23.86
C GLU A 679 -27.75 -15.21 23.21
N PRO A 680 -28.79 -14.77 23.95
CA PRO A 680 -29.99 -14.20 23.35
C PRO A 680 -29.70 -12.92 22.55
N ARG A 681 -28.80 -12.07 23.06
CA ARG A 681 -28.41 -10.81 22.41
C ARG A 681 -27.60 -11.06 21.15
N VAL A 682 -26.71 -12.06 21.17
CA VAL A 682 -25.98 -12.52 19.97
C VAL A 682 -26.95 -13.04 18.91
N LYS A 683 -27.95 -13.85 19.30
CA LYS A 683 -29.01 -14.32 18.38
C LYS A 683 -29.76 -13.17 17.73
N ASP A 684 -30.12 -12.15 18.51
CA ASP A 684 -30.86 -10.99 18.01
C ASP A 684 -29.99 -10.09 17.12
N ALA A 685 -28.74 -9.82 17.51
CA ALA A 685 -27.76 -9.09 16.69
C ALA A 685 -27.56 -9.77 15.33
N THR A 686 -27.36 -11.09 15.36
CA THR A 686 -27.20 -11.93 14.17
C THR A 686 -28.41 -11.80 13.24
N LYS A 687 -29.65 -11.88 13.76
CA LYS A 687 -30.89 -11.71 12.99
C LYS A 687 -31.07 -10.32 12.37
N ARG A 688 -30.52 -9.26 13.00
CA ARG A 688 -30.61 -7.88 12.50
C ARG A 688 -29.75 -7.62 11.27
N ILE A 689 -28.77 -8.49 10.98
CA ILE A 689 -27.94 -8.38 9.78
C ILE A 689 -28.82 -8.59 8.55
N ASP A 690 -28.91 -7.59 7.68
CA ASP A 690 -29.68 -7.72 6.44
C ASP A 690 -28.97 -8.72 5.50
N LYS A 691 -29.59 -9.89 5.30
CA LYS A 691 -29.08 -10.95 4.43
C LYS A 691 -28.98 -10.52 2.96
N ARG A 692 -29.75 -9.53 2.51
CA ARG A 692 -29.74 -9.04 1.13
C ARG A 692 -28.54 -8.14 0.87
N LEU A 693 -28.16 -7.33 1.86
CA LEU A 693 -27.04 -6.40 1.76
C LEU A 693 -25.71 -7.05 2.20
N HIS A 694 -25.75 -7.92 3.20
CA HIS A 694 -24.57 -8.49 3.85
C HIS A 694 -24.68 -10.01 4.03
N ALA A 695 -24.91 -10.73 2.93
CA ALA A 695 -25.14 -12.19 2.93
C ALA A 695 -24.00 -12.99 3.57
N GLU A 696 -22.75 -12.65 3.27
CA GLU A 696 -21.56 -13.33 3.81
C GLU A 696 -21.41 -13.08 5.31
N THR A 697 -21.47 -11.81 5.74
CA THR A 697 -21.44 -11.43 7.15
C THR A 697 -22.57 -12.09 7.94
N ARG A 698 -23.77 -12.19 7.35
CA ARG A 698 -24.91 -12.90 7.93
C ARG A 698 -24.59 -14.38 8.13
N ALA A 699 -24.06 -15.06 7.12
CA ALA A 699 -23.73 -16.48 7.19
C ALA A 699 -22.70 -16.77 8.28
N ARG A 700 -21.63 -15.97 8.36
CA ARG A 700 -20.60 -16.08 9.39
C ARG A 700 -21.15 -15.87 10.80
N ALA A 701 -22.05 -14.88 10.97
CA ALA A 701 -22.71 -14.65 12.24
C ALA A 701 -23.65 -15.80 12.64
N GLU A 702 -24.39 -16.38 11.69
CA GLU A 702 -25.24 -17.56 11.94
C GLU A 702 -24.41 -18.77 12.38
N GLU A 703 -23.26 -18.99 11.76
CA GLU A 703 -22.32 -20.04 12.16
C GLU A 703 -21.76 -19.80 13.56
N ALA A 704 -21.20 -18.62 13.83
CA ALA A 704 -20.66 -18.27 15.14
C ALA A 704 -21.72 -18.37 16.25
N CYS A 705 -22.96 -17.94 15.98
CA CYS A 705 -24.08 -18.06 16.90
C CYS A 705 -24.49 -19.52 17.14
N THR A 706 -24.48 -20.36 16.10
CA THR A 706 -24.77 -21.80 16.23
C THR A 706 -23.67 -22.48 17.06
N ASN A 707 -22.42 -22.10 16.84
CA ASN A 707 -21.28 -22.59 17.59
C ASN A 707 -21.31 -22.11 19.04
N LEU A 708 -21.84 -20.91 19.35
CA LEU A 708 -22.05 -20.46 20.73
C LEU A 708 -22.93 -21.44 21.52
N THR A 709 -24.09 -21.78 20.96
CA THR A 709 -25.03 -22.70 21.60
C THR A 709 -24.38 -24.07 21.84
N ARG A 710 -23.64 -24.59 20.86
CA ARG A 710 -22.93 -25.88 20.96
C ARG A 710 -21.80 -25.83 21.98
N PHE A 711 -21.01 -24.76 21.97
CA PHE A 711 -19.90 -24.54 22.88
C PHE A 711 -20.38 -24.48 24.33
N LEU A 712 -21.47 -23.74 24.61
CA LEU A 712 -22.07 -23.69 25.94
C LEU A 712 -22.53 -25.07 26.43
N GLN A 713 -23.19 -25.85 25.56
CA GLN A 713 -23.61 -27.21 25.89
C GLN A 713 -22.40 -28.12 26.17
N TYR A 714 -21.38 -28.02 25.33
CA TYR A 714 -20.13 -28.76 25.47
C TYR A 714 -19.45 -28.46 26.82
N LYS A 715 -19.24 -27.18 27.17
CA LYS A 715 -18.57 -26.80 28.43
C LYS A 715 -19.34 -27.21 29.69
N VAL A 716 -20.68 -27.32 29.62
CA VAL A 716 -21.46 -27.90 30.72
C VAL A 716 -21.21 -29.41 30.86
N CYS A 717 -21.14 -30.13 29.74
CA CYS A 717 -20.95 -31.59 29.74
C CYS A 717 -19.52 -32.00 30.07
N GLU A 718 -18.53 -31.24 29.63
CA GLU A 718 -17.09 -31.50 29.85
C GLU A 718 -16.72 -31.59 31.34
N ARG A 719 -17.53 -30.97 32.21
CA ARG A 719 -17.28 -30.84 33.65
C ARG A 719 -18.31 -31.57 34.53
N GLN A 720 -19.20 -32.35 33.92
CA GLN A 720 -20.07 -33.34 34.59
C GLN A 720 -19.41 -34.70 34.57
#